data_AF-A0A6I7P6H5-F1
#
_entry.id   AF-A0A6I7P6H5-F1
#
_cell.length_a   1.000
_cell.length_b   1.000
_cell.length_c   1.000
_cell.angle_alpha   90.00
_cell.angle_beta   90.00
_cell.angle_gamma   90.00
#
_symmetry.space_group_name_H-M   'P 1'
#
loop_
_entity.id
_entity.type
_entity.pdbx_description
1 polymer ?
#
loop_
_entity_poly.entity_id
_entity_poly.type
_entity_poly.pdbx_seq_one_letter_code
_entity_poly.pdbx_strand_id
1 'polypeptide(L)'
;METGQRPADQPLAGNTARQRQDNATPGVIRPRLAGVQRVAFIGNSLPRRCGIATFTSDLQQAIQRSKPRLATAIVAMTDPGQAYAYPATVAFDIHQDTPEDYRRAADHLNAGGFDIVCLQHEFGIFGGPAGAHILDLLAHLEVPVVTTLHTVLEAPDDAQRRVLQGIVRASTTVVVMAEHGRRLLSRVYAVPDAKIAVIPHGIPAFPFVAPDAAKAELGFAGRAVVLTFGLLSPNKGIEASIDAMPAILAARPDAVYVVLGATHPHLLRERGEAYREGLQVRAEALGVADHVVFIDRFFDQATLLEHIAMCDVYVTPYRDLAQMTSGTLAYSFGLGKAVVSTPYAHARELLAEGRGVLVPVGDVAALAREIAALLTDDVRRDALRAEAYAHSRSMTWSCAALRYRAVFDHARRRPRVVPTVDRMTADPAPPELPEPAIDHLVAMYDDTGLFQHARHDLPDRAHGYCIDDNARALLLDAALELAGDAPLPSRLTVASAAFVQHAWNPETGRFRNFMSFDRRWLEASGSEDSHGRALWALGVCAGGDLCPVRRAWAAALFEAALPAAAGFTSPRAWAFTLLGLHGYCAVATRDEVAAELRRRLAERLMALLAAVETPTWVWFETGLAYDNARLSQALLVTGSALAEPAYVAAGLRSLRWLMAVQTGPTGCFRPVGTAGFGDQDKSPPEPFDQQPVEAAAAIAACVCAFHADGDGAWLAEAHRAFAWFLGHNDLAISLVDVATGSCCDGLHPGRANENRGAESVLAFLTGLAELRRLAHERDVHPDRPPRAALHLAAN
;
A
#
# COMPACT_ATOMS: atom_id res chain seq x y z
N MET A 1 -39.43 -7.65 67.16
CA MET A 1 -38.87 -7.93 68.49
C MET A 1 -37.39 -7.60 68.39
N GLU A 2 -37.10 -6.31 68.50
CA GLU A 2 -36.59 -5.61 69.71
C GLU A 2 -35.07 -5.41 69.52
N THR A 3 -34.67 -4.24 69.02
CA THR A 3 -34.08 -3.10 69.78
C THR A 3 -32.64 -3.39 70.23
N GLY A 4 -31.62 -2.56 70.00
CA GLY A 4 -31.60 -1.18 69.56
C GLY A 4 -30.16 -0.61 69.57
N GLN A 5 -30.07 0.58 68.96
CA GLN A 5 -29.24 1.73 69.37
C GLN A 5 -27.72 1.78 69.09
N ARG A 6 -27.35 2.80 68.28
CA ARG A 6 -26.07 3.54 68.27
C ARG A 6 -25.92 4.34 69.59
N PRO A 7 -24.73 4.85 69.97
CA PRO A 7 -24.13 6.09 69.40
C PRO A 7 -22.59 6.01 69.21
N ALA A 8 -21.98 6.65 68.20
CA ALA A 8 -21.41 8.01 68.17
C ALA A 8 -20.32 8.31 69.23
N ASP A 9 -19.07 8.54 68.78
CA ASP A 9 -18.29 9.78 69.00
C ASP A 9 -16.77 9.61 68.75
N GLN A 10 -16.22 10.51 67.93
CA GLN A 10 -14.80 10.91 67.84
C GLN A 10 -14.43 11.74 69.10
N PRO A 11 -13.14 11.98 69.53
CA PRO A 11 -12.09 12.52 68.64
C PRO A 11 -10.57 12.38 69.05
N LEU A 12 -9.72 12.83 68.12
CA LEU A 12 -8.43 13.56 68.26
C LEU A 12 -7.14 12.92 68.86
N ALA A 13 -6.12 12.97 67.98
CA ALA A 13 -4.73 13.43 68.19
C ALA A 13 -3.71 12.58 68.98
N GLY A 14 -2.52 12.41 68.40
CA GLY A 14 -1.33 11.98 69.15
C GLY A 14 -0.26 11.27 68.30
N ASN A 15 0.56 12.05 67.63
CA ASN A 15 1.77 11.62 66.93
C ASN A 15 2.85 11.23 67.97
N THR A 16 3.49 10.05 67.88
CA THR A 16 4.96 9.89 67.86
C THR A 16 5.44 8.43 67.93
N ALA A 17 6.32 8.12 66.98
CA ALA A 17 7.58 7.39 67.11
C ALA A 17 7.61 5.88 67.44
N ARG A 18 7.99 5.16 66.38
CA ARG A 18 9.05 4.13 66.29
C ARG A 18 8.76 2.73 66.85
N GLN A 19 8.69 1.83 65.87
CA GLN A 19 9.51 0.62 65.64
C GLN A 19 8.66 -0.63 65.52
N ARG A 20 8.31 -0.99 64.29
CA ARG A 20 8.32 -2.39 63.84
C ARG A 20 8.83 -2.45 62.40
N GLN A 21 9.83 -3.29 62.22
CA GLN A 21 10.37 -3.73 60.96
C GLN A 21 9.27 -4.48 60.21
N ASP A 22 8.97 -4.06 58.99
CA ASP A 22 8.37 -4.93 57.99
C ASP A 22 9.28 -4.93 56.76
N ASN A 23 9.79 -6.14 56.47
CA ASN A 23 10.43 -6.50 55.23
C ASN A 23 9.45 -6.29 54.08
N ALA A 24 9.65 -5.21 53.31
CA ALA A 24 9.07 -5.06 51.99
C ALA A 24 10.20 -4.95 50.97
N THR A 25 10.20 -5.90 50.05
CA THR A 25 10.96 -6.01 48.80
C THR A 25 11.19 -4.64 48.16
N PRO A 26 12.36 -4.34 47.55
CA PRO A 26 12.64 -3.02 46.98
C PRO A 26 11.59 -2.69 45.93
N GLY A 27 10.72 -1.73 46.26
CA GLY A 27 9.79 -1.16 45.31
C GLY A 27 10.61 -0.63 44.14
N VAL A 28 10.42 -1.24 42.97
CA VAL A 28 10.84 -0.67 41.69
C VAL A 28 10.23 0.72 41.64
N ILE A 29 11.06 1.72 41.87
CA ILE A 29 10.75 3.11 41.57
C ILE A 29 10.41 3.11 40.08
N ARG A 30 9.12 3.12 39.74
CA ARG A 30 8.71 3.41 38.36
C ARG A 30 9.34 4.76 38.03
N PRO A 31 10.28 4.85 37.07
CA PRO A 31 10.83 6.14 36.71
C PRO A 31 9.66 6.99 36.23
N ARG A 32 9.52 8.22 36.75
CA ARG A 32 8.69 9.24 36.10
C ARG A 32 9.15 9.26 34.64
N LEU A 33 8.31 8.78 33.71
CA LEU A 33 8.60 8.79 32.27
C LEU A 33 9.03 10.21 31.90
N ALA A 34 10.33 10.43 31.73
CA ALA A 34 10.85 11.71 31.28
C ALA A 34 10.21 12.00 29.93
N GLY A 35 9.63 13.18 29.71
CA GLY A 35 9.05 13.55 28.40
C GLY A 35 10.07 13.52 27.26
N VAL A 36 9.65 13.66 26.01
CA VAL A 36 10.53 13.67 24.83
C VAL A 36 11.73 14.61 25.02
N GLN A 37 12.93 14.12 24.74
CA GLN A 37 14.21 14.83 24.87
C GLN A 37 14.96 14.96 23.54
N ARG A 38 14.76 14.05 22.58
CA ARG A 38 15.45 14.12 21.29
C ARG A 38 14.48 13.91 20.12
N VAL A 39 14.41 14.86 19.19
CA VAL A 39 13.48 14.82 18.05
C VAL A 39 14.24 14.98 16.73
N ALA A 40 13.98 14.10 15.77
CA ALA A 40 14.46 14.30 14.40
C ALA A 40 13.33 14.82 13.50
N PHE A 41 13.66 15.63 12.51
CA PHE A 41 12.73 16.08 11.47
C PHE A 41 13.20 15.56 10.11
N ILE A 42 12.32 14.92 9.35
CA ILE A 42 12.62 14.50 7.97
C ILE A 42 11.85 15.42 7.02
N GLY A 43 12.53 15.99 6.01
CA GLY A 43 11.88 16.84 5.01
C GLY A 43 12.89 17.68 4.24
N ASN A 44 12.46 18.82 3.72
CA ASN A 44 13.39 19.79 3.13
C ASN A 44 13.95 20.70 4.22
N SER A 45 15.15 21.28 4.01
CA SER A 45 15.73 22.25 4.95
C SER A 45 16.46 23.36 4.20
N LEU A 46 16.58 24.53 4.83
CA LEU A 46 17.43 25.61 4.31
C LEU A 46 18.88 25.10 4.23
N PRO A 47 19.66 25.45 3.17
CA PRO A 47 19.45 26.55 2.23
C PRO A 47 18.60 26.22 0.99
N ARG A 48 17.99 25.03 0.89
CA ARG A 48 17.04 24.71 -0.21
C ARG A 48 15.86 25.67 -0.16
N ARG A 49 15.65 26.46 -1.21
CA ARG A 49 14.62 27.52 -1.25
C ARG A 49 13.27 26.95 -1.65
N CYS A 50 12.48 26.50 -0.67
CA CYS A 50 11.08 26.11 -0.86
C CYS A 50 10.27 26.29 0.43
N GLY A 51 8.93 26.31 0.33
CA GLY A 51 8.05 26.52 1.49
C GLY A 51 8.20 25.46 2.58
N ILE A 52 8.39 24.19 2.19
CA ILE A 52 8.58 23.07 3.12
C ILE A 52 9.92 23.18 3.86
N ALA A 53 10.97 23.67 3.18
CA ALA A 53 12.26 23.91 3.82
C ALA A 53 12.17 24.96 4.93
N THR A 54 11.45 26.06 4.66
CA THR A 54 11.15 27.08 5.66
C THR A 54 10.33 26.50 6.81
N PHE A 55 9.25 25.77 6.52
CA PHE A 55 8.39 25.16 7.55
C PHE A 55 9.16 24.21 8.47
N THR A 56 9.94 23.29 7.89
CA THR A 56 10.71 22.29 8.65
C THR A 56 11.73 22.96 9.56
N SER A 57 12.43 23.97 9.03
CA SER A 57 13.44 24.73 9.77
C SER A 57 12.80 25.54 10.91
N ASP A 58 11.69 26.23 10.65
CA ASP A 58 10.99 27.02 11.65
C ASP A 58 10.36 26.14 12.74
N LEU A 59 9.76 25.00 12.38
CA LEU A 59 9.22 24.04 13.34
C LEU A 59 10.32 23.46 14.23
N GLN A 60 11.45 23.05 13.65
CA GLN A 60 12.59 22.55 14.40
C GLN A 60 13.10 23.59 15.41
N GLN A 61 13.29 24.84 14.96
CA GLN A 61 13.73 25.92 15.84
C GLN A 61 12.71 26.23 16.95
N ALA A 62 11.41 26.24 16.62
CA ALA A 62 10.35 26.48 17.59
C ALA A 62 10.32 25.38 18.68
N ILE A 63 10.48 24.11 18.28
CA ILE A 63 10.56 22.97 19.19
C ILE A 63 11.80 23.09 20.09
N GLN A 64 12.97 23.38 19.53
CA GLN A 64 14.22 23.60 20.27
C GLN A 64 14.10 24.73 21.29
N ARG A 65 13.50 25.88 20.91
CA ARG A 65 13.30 27.03 21.81
C ARG A 65 12.27 26.75 22.90
N SER A 66 11.30 25.88 22.66
CA SER A 66 10.23 25.57 23.64
C SER A 66 10.73 24.79 24.87
N LYS A 67 11.90 24.14 24.78
CA LYS A 67 12.50 23.35 25.87
C LYS A 67 14.03 23.32 25.72
N PRO A 68 14.80 24.12 26.48
CA PRO A 68 16.25 24.28 26.28
C PRO A 68 17.11 23.01 26.33
N ARG A 69 16.64 21.93 26.98
CA ARG A 69 17.35 20.64 27.06
C ARG A 69 16.92 19.64 25.99
N LEU A 70 15.91 19.96 25.18
CA LEU A 70 15.49 19.10 24.08
C LEU A 70 16.51 19.28 22.94
N ALA A 71 17.02 18.18 22.40
CA ALA A 71 17.92 18.19 21.26
C ALA A 71 17.15 17.88 19.97
N THR A 72 17.47 18.59 18.89
CA THR A 72 16.84 18.37 17.58
C THR A 72 17.87 18.13 16.49
N ALA A 73 17.50 17.34 15.48
CA ALA A 73 18.25 17.18 14.25
C ALA A 73 17.33 17.19 13.03
N ILE A 74 17.86 17.51 11.85
CA ILE A 74 17.15 17.45 10.58
C ILE A 74 17.82 16.40 9.67
N VAL A 75 17.00 15.60 8.99
CA VAL A 75 17.36 14.79 7.84
C VAL A 75 16.77 15.49 6.62
N ALA A 76 17.65 16.06 5.79
CA ALA A 76 17.25 16.98 4.71
C ALA A 76 17.25 16.30 3.34
N MET A 77 16.28 16.61 2.48
CA MET A 77 16.28 16.13 1.09
C MET A 77 17.10 17.05 0.16
N THR A 78 18.04 16.46 -0.57
CA THR A 78 18.87 17.08 -1.59
C THR A 78 18.29 16.80 -2.99
N ASP A 79 18.04 17.87 -3.76
CA ASP A 79 17.53 17.79 -5.15
C ASP A 79 18.52 17.05 -6.07
N PRO A 80 18.05 16.36 -7.12
CA PRO A 80 18.91 15.65 -8.07
C PRO A 80 19.97 16.57 -8.69
N GLY A 81 21.24 16.14 -8.61
CA GLY A 81 22.39 16.88 -9.16
C GLY A 81 22.71 18.19 -8.43
N GLN A 82 22.14 18.43 -7.25
CA GLN A 82 22.46 19.60 -6.42
C GLN A 82 23.30 19.20 -5.21
N ALA A 83 24.00 20.19 -4.66
CA ALA A 83 24.66 20.09 -3.37
C ALA A 83 24.35 21.35 -2.56
N TYR A 84 24.07 21.17 -1.27
CA TYR A 84 23.76 22.28 -0.36
C TYR A 84 24.76 22.34 0.78
N ALA A 85 25.20 23.53 1.12
CA ALA A 85 25.96 23.79 2.35
C ALA A 85 24.99 23.82 3.54
N TYR A 86 24.52 22.64 3.95
CA TYR A 86 23.60 22.53 5.08
C TYR A 86 24.27 22.93 6.40
N PRO A 87 23.52 23.58 7.33
CA PRO A 87 24.02 23.91 8.66
C PRO A 87 24.17 22.64 9.51
N ALA A 88 24.92 22.72 10.62
CA ALA A 88 25.16 21.61 11.54
C ALA A 88 23.90 21.01 12.19
N THR A 89 22.75 21.69 12.09
CA THR A 89 21.46 21.13 12.52
C THR A 89 20.95 20.03 11.59
N VAL A 90 21.44 19.97 10.35
CA VAL A 90 21.20 18.86 9.42
C VAL A 90 22.25 17.77 9.71
N ALA A 91 21.79 16.65 10.24
CA ALA A 91 22.66 15.54 10.65
C ALA A 91 22.88 14.53 9.52
N PHE A 92 21.99 14.52 8.53
CA PHE A 92 22.04 13.63 7.38
C PHE A 92 21.30 14.30 6.21
N ASP A 93 21.78 14.13 4.98
CA ASP A 93 21.07 14.53 3.77
C ASP A 93 20.81 13.32 2.87
N ILE A 94 19.61 13.26 2.30
CA ILE A 94 19.15 12.18 1.41
C ILE A 94 19.12 12.72 -0.01
N HIS A 95 19.89 12.12 -0.92
CA HIS A 95 19.75 12.42 -2.34
C HIS A 95 18.44 11.84 -2.85
N GLN A 96 17.58 12.71 -3.41
CA GLN A 96 16.17 12.38 -3.69
C GLN A 96 15.99 11.07 -4.46
N ASP A 97 16.79 10.85 -5.51
CA ASP A 97 16.69 9.69 -6.41
C ASP A 97 17.67 8.55 -6.06
N THR A 98 18.21 8.52 -4.83
CA THR A 98 19.14 7.47 -4.37
C THR A 98 18.46 6.61 -3.29
N PRO A 99 17.87 5.46 -3.63
CA PRO A 99 17.16 4.61 -2.67
C PRO A 99 18.00 4.20 -1.44
N GLU A 100 19.30 3.97 -1.62
CA GLU A 100 20.21 3.60 -0.53
C GLU A 100 20.28 4.66 0.58
N ASP A 101 20.19 5.95 0.24
CA ASP A 101 20.25 7.03 1.22
C ASP A 101 19.06 7.03 2.17
N TYR A 102 17.90 6.51 1.75
CA TYR A 102 16.71 6.35 2.60
C TYR A 102 16.95 5.31 3.70
N ARG A 103 17.61 4.20 3.37
CA ARG A 103 17.99 3.16 4.36
C ARG A 103 19.06 3.68 5.31
N ARG A 104 20.12 4.31 4.78
CA ARG A 104 21.18 4.91 5.58
C ARG A 104 20.65 5.99 6.52
N ALA A 105 19.64 6.76 6.09
CA ALA A 105 18.95 7.72 6.95
C ALA A 105 18.16 7.02 8.06
N ALA A 106 17.48 5.90 7.78
CA ALA A 106 16.82 5.11 8.81
C ALA A 106 17.81 4.57 9.84
N ASP A 107 18.95 4.01 9.39
CA ASP A 107 20.02 3.52 10.27
C ASP A 107 20.60 4.63 11.14
N HIS A 108 20.84 5.81 10.55
CA HIS A 108 21.30 7.00 11.27
C HIS A 108 20.31 7.42 12.36
N LEU A 109 19.01 7.41 12.06
CA LEU A 109 17.95 7.75 13.02
C LEU A 109 17.83 6.70 14.13
N ASN A 110 17.93 5.42 13.81
CA ASN A 110 17.88 4.33 14.78
C ASN A 110 19.07 4.39 15.75
N ALA A 111 20.29 4.59 15.23
CA ALA A 111 21.50 4.74 16.03
C ALA A 111 21.56 6.07 16.81
N GLY A 112 20.80 7.09 16.37
CA GLY A 112 20.86 8.45 16.91
C GLY A 112 20.20 8.66 18.27
N GLY A 113 19.52 7.64 18.82
CA GLY A 113 18.84 7.71 20.12
C GLY A 113 17.71 8.75 20.14
N PHE A 114 17.00 8.91 19.02
CA PHE A 114 15.84 9.81 18.92
C PHE A 114 14.62 9.20 19.61
N ASP A 115 13.85 10.04 20.31
CA ASP A 115 12.60 9.60 20.94
C ASP A 115 11.43 9.59 19.94
N ILE A 116 11.45 10.51 18.96
CA ILE A 116 10.42 10.72 17.94
C ILE A 116 11.05 11.23 16.64
N VAL A 117 10.48 10.81 15.52
CA VAL A 117 10.72 11.38 14.19
C VAL A 117 9.48 12.16 13.73
N CYS A 118 9.67 13.39 13.26
CA CYS A 118 8.63 14.22 12.67
C CYS A 118 8.84 14.34 11.15
N LEU A 119 8.07 13.57 10.38
CA LEU A 119 8.13 13.58 8.92
C LEU A 119 7.31 14.74 8.35
N GLN A 120 7.90 15.53 7.45
CA GLN A 120 7.20 16.50 6.62
C GLN A 120 6.97 15.86 5.27
N HIS A 121 5.70 15.66 4.89
CA HIS A 121 5.36 14.97 3.64
C HIS A 121 4.65 15.87 2.63
N GLU A 122 5.15 15.82 1.40
CA GLU A 122 4.55 16.30 0.17
C GLU A 122 5.04 15.36 -0.96
N PHE A 123 4.25 15.13 -2.01
CA PHE A 123 4.51 14.07 -2.98
C PHE A 123 5.76 14.27 -3.84
N GLY A 124 6.23 15.50 -4.01
CA GLY A 124 7.38 15.87 -4.84
C GLY A 124 8.71 16.02 -4.11
N ILE A 125 8.77 15.86 -2.79
CA ILE A 125 10.02 16.02 -2.02
C ILE A 125 10.86 14.74 -1.95
N PHE A 126 10.22 13.58 -2.06
CA PHE A 126 10.87 12.27 -2.03
C PHE A 126 10.96 11.70 -3.45
N GLY A 127 11.88 10.78 -3.68
CA GLY A 127 12.07 10.12 -4.96
C GLY A 127 11.09 8.95 -5.16
N GLY A 128 11.09 8.45 -6.40
CA GLY A 128 10.16 7.41 -6.84
C GLY A 128 8.75 7.93 -7.14
N PRO A 129 7.87 7.08 -7.72
CA PRO A 129 6.51 7.47 -8.05
C PRO A 129 5.76 8.01 -6.82
N ALA A 130 5.25 9.24 -6.90
CA ALA A 130 4.58 9.94 -5.81
C ALA A 130 5.36 9.94 -4.47
N GLY A 131 6.71 9.94 -4.52
CA GLY A 131 7.55 9.96 -3.32
C GLY A 131 7.71 8.62 -2.61
N ALA A 132 7.44 7.50 -3.28
CA ALA A 132 7.42 6.16 -2.69
C ALA A 132 8.69 5.73 -1.94
N HIS A 133 9.87 6.29 -2.24
CA HIS A 133 11.10 5.94 -1.52
C HIS A 133 11.04 6.25 -0.02
N ILE A 134 10.20 7.20 0.41
CA ILE A 134 10.01 7.46 1.85
C ILE A 134 9.47 6.24 2.61
N LEU A 135 8.72 5.37 1.93
CA LEU A 135 8.19 4.15 2.54
C LEU A 135 9.31 3.20 2.94
N ASP A 136 10.43 3.16 2.20
CA ASP A 136 11.59 2.31 2.53
C ASP A 136 12.28 2.81 3.81
N LEU A 137 12.44 4.13 3.96
CA LEU A 137 12.94 4.72 5.22
C LEU A 137 11.99 4.38 6.38
N LEU A 138 10.69 4.61 6.20
CA LEU A 138 9.70 4.38 7.25
C LEU A 138 9.58 2.90 7.64
N ALA A 139 9.81 1.99 6.70
CA ALA A 139 9.88 0.55 6.91
C ALA A 139 11.06 0.15 7.82
N HIS A 140 12.24 0.74 7.60
CA HIS A 140 13.48 0.40 8.32
C HIS A 140 13.73 1.22 9.59
N LEU A 141 13.01 2.33 9.77
CA LEU A 141 13.08 3.10 11.00
C LEU A 141 12.58 2.23 12.18
N GLU A 142 13.02 2.49 13.41
CA GLU A 142 12.49 1.88 14.65
C GLU A 142 11.83 2.92 15.58
N VAL A 143 12.23 4.18 15.43
CA VAL A 143 11.73 5.32 16.19
C VAL A 143 10.25 5.63 15.83
N PRO A 144 9.36 5.99 16.79
CA PRO A 144 7.98 6.34 16.45
C PRO A 144 7.88 7.63 15.61
N VAL A 145 6.91 7.64 14.68
CA VAL A 145 6.79 8.70 13.66
C VAL A 145 5.53 9.52 13.85
N VAL A 146 5.65 10.84 13.74
CA VAL A 146 4.54 11.77 13.58
C VAL A 146 4.69 12.47 12.23
N THR A 147 3.71 12.35 11.35
CA THR A 147 3.82 12.90 10.00
C THR A 147 2.93 14.13 9.82
N THR A 148 3.52 15.26 9.44
CA THR A 148 2.80 16.44 8.96
C THR A 148 2.57 16.35 7.45
N LEU A 149 1.31 16.28 7.05
CA LEU A 149 0.89 16.22 5.67
C LEU A 149 0.66 17.64 5.13
N HIS A 150 1.50 18.09 4.20
CA HIS A 150 1.36 19.39 3.55
C HIS A 150 0.33 19.38 2.41
N THR A 151 0.06 18.19 1.88
CA THR A 151 -0.93 17.93 0.82
C THR A 151 -1.76 16.70 1.19
N VAL A 152 -3.09 16.79 1.03
CA VAL A 152 -4.02 15.66 1.14
C VAL A 152 -4.98 15.76 -0.05
N LEU A 153 -4.91 14.80 -0.98
CA LEU A 153 -5.67 14.88 -2.22
C LEU A 153 -7.07 14.29 -2.04
N GLU A 154 -8.08 14.94 -2.62
CA GLU A 154 -9.45 14.43 -2.65
C GLU A 154 -9.61 13.28 -3.65
N ALA A 155 -8.95 13.39 -4.81
CA ALA A 155 -8.90 12.36 -5.85
C ALA A 155 -7.43 11.97 -6.13
N PRO A 156 -6.78 11.20 -5.23
CA PRO A 156 -5.43 10.70 -5.49
C PRO A 156 -5.43 9.66 -6.61
N ASP A 157 -4.36 9.63 -7.41
CA ASP A 157 -4.05 8.46 -8.23
C ASP A 157 -3.61 7.27 -7.37
N ASP A 158 -3.41 6.10 -7.99
CA ASP A 158 -3.08 4.87 -7.26
C ASP A 158 -1.73 4.95 -6.54
N ALA A 159 -0.74 5.65 -7.11
CA ALA A 159 0.57 5.82 -6.48
C ALA A 159 0.48 6.76 -5.27
N GLN A 160 -0.19 7.90 -5.42
CA GLN A 160 -0.43 8.88 -4.36
C GLN A 160 -1.24 8.26 -3.22
N ARG A 161 -2.29 7.50 -3.54
CA ARG A 161 -3.12 6.79 -2.55
C ARG A 161 -2.28 5.80 -1.75
N ARG A 162 -1.49 4.98 -2.45
CA ARG A 162 -0.60 3.98 -1.85
C ARG A 162 0.43 4.60 -0.92
N VAL A 163 1.13 5.64 -1.37
CA VAL A 163 2.15 6.33 -0.57
C VAL A 163 1.53 6.97 0.67
N LEU A 164 0.43 7.72 0.52
CA LEU A 164 -0.21 8.35 1.69
C LEU A 164 -0.70 7.31 2.69
N GLN A 165 -1.31 6.21 2.23
CA GLN A 165 -1.77 5.13 3.11
C GLN A 165 -0.60 4.43 3.82
N GLY A 166 0.51 4.17 3.12
CA GLY A 166 1.74 3.62 3.72
C GLY A 166 2.29 4.53 4.83
N ILE A 167 2.36 5.83 4.57
CA ILE A 167 2.77 6.84 5.55
C ILE A 167 1.82 6.87 6.75
N VAL A 168 0.50 6.85 6.49
CA VAL A 168 -0.51 6.80 7.55
C VAL A 168 -0.32 5.55 8.39
N ARG A 169 -0.08 4.37 7.80
CA ARG A 169 0.16 3.12 8.53
C ARG A 169 1.39 3.24 9.43
N ALA A 170 2.51 3.71 8.90
CA ALA A 170 3.77 3.85 9.63
C ALA A 170 3.77 4.95 10.71
N SER A 171 2.92 5.97 10.57
CA SER A 171 2.84 7.06 11.54
C SER A 171 2.06 6.64 12.78
N THR A 172 2.43 7.12 13.97
CA THR A 172 1.60 7.02 15.18
C THR A 172 0.48 8.05 15.17
N THR A 173 0.78 9.25 14.70
CA THR A 173 -0.18 10.36 14.51
C THR A 173 0.13 11.05 13.18
N VAL A 174 -0.91 11.43 12.45
CA VAL A 174 -0.79 12.32 11.29
C VAL A 174 -1.32 13.70 11.63
N VAL A 175 -0.59 14.74 11.24
CA VAL A 175 -0.90 16.14 11.48
C VAL A 175 -1.32 16.78 10.16
N VAL A 176 -2.45 17.47 10.18
CA VAL A 176 -2.93 18.35 9.10
C VAL A 176 -3.11 19.76 9.63
N MET A 177 -3.11 20.76 8.75
CA MET A 177 -3.15 22.17 9.17
C MET A 177 -4.53 22.84 9.06
N ALA A 178 -5.52 22.09 8.56
CA ALA A 178 -6.88 22.52 8.35
C ALA A 178 -7.84 21.36 8.64
N GLU A 179 -9.06 21.66 9.10
CA GLU A 179 -10.09 20.65 9.37
C GLU A 179 -10.56 19.96 8.09
N HIS A 180 -10.44 20.64 6.94
CA HIS A 180 -10.67 20.03 5.64
C HIS A 180 -9.73 18.85 5.39
N GLY A 181 -8.46 18.97 5.78
CA GLY A 181 -7.50 17.86 5.72
C GLY A 181 -7.93 16.67 6.57
N ARG A 182 -8.46 16.90 7.79
CA ARG A 182 -9.02 15.85 8.64
C ARG A 182 -10.19 15.15 7.93
N ARG A 183 -11.14 15.93 7.39
CA ARG A 183 -12.30 15.39 6.66
C ARG A 183 -11.88 14.54 5.46
N LEU A 184 -10.86 14.95 4.70
CA LEU A 184 -10.34 14.17 3.58
C LEU A 184 -9.67 12.88 4.05
N LEU A 185 -8.83 12.94 5.09
CA LEU A 185 -8.19 11.75 5.66
C LEU A 185 -9.23 10.71 6.11
N SER A 186 -10.29 11.14 6.80
CA SER A 186 -11.36 10.24 7.24
C SER A 186 -12.17 9.70 6.05
N ARG A 187 -12.58 10.55 5.10
CA ARG A 187 -13.49 10.17 4.01
C ARG A 187 -12.80 9.40 2.88
N VAL A 188 -11.62 9.85 2.43
CA VAL A 188 -10.94 9.35 1.23
C VAL A 188 -9.96 8.23 1.57
N TYR A 189 -9.34 8.29 2.75
CA TYR A 189 -8.28 7.37 3.17
C TYR A 189 -8.63 6.50 4.38
N ALA A 190 -9.87 6.63 4.90
CA ALA A 190 -10.38 5.86 6.04
C ALA A 190 -9.48 5.94 7.30
N VAL A 191 -8.79 7.07 7.50
CA VAL A 191 -7.91 7.24 8.66
C VAL A 191 -8.75 7.42 9.93
N PRO A 192 -8.52 6.64 11.00
CA PRO A 192 -9.24 6.80 12.25
C PRO A 192 -9.02 8.20 12.84
N ASP A 193 -10.09 8.85 13.31
CA ASP A 193 -10.03 10.22 13.82
C ASP A 193 -9.04 10.38 15.00
N ALA A 194 -8.91 9.35 15.84
CA ALA A 194 -7.96 9.28 16.94
C ALA A 194 -6.48 9.34 16.51
N LYS A 195 -6.19 9.14 15.21
CA LYS A 195 -4.85 9.22 14.62
C LYS A 195 -4.57 10.60 14.02
N ILE A 196 -5.56 11.47 13.91
CA ILE A 196 -5.46 12.76 13.21
C ILE A 196 -5.41 13.91 14.23
N ALA A 197 -4.35 14.70 14.16
CA ALA A 197 -4.22 15.96 14.88
C ALA A 197 -4.32 17.14 13.89
N VAL A 198 -5.04 18.18 14.28
CA VAL A 198 -5.11 19.43 13.51
C VAL A 198 -4.27 20.47 14.23
N ILE A 199 -3.14 20.84 13.63
CA ILE A 199 -2.25 21.87 14.15
C ILE A 199 -2.09 22.93 13.06
N PRO A 200 -2.65 24.15 13.26
CA PRO A 200 -2.52 25.25 12.30
C PRO A 200 -1.07 25.52 11.92
N HIS A 201 -0.87 26.06 10.73
CA HIS A 201 0.45 26.48 10.26
C HIS A 201 1.09 27.45 11.26
N GLY A 202 2.36 27.22 11.61
CA GLY A 202 3.10 28.08 12.51
C GLY A 202 3.38 29.46 11.89
N ILE A 203 3.26 30.53 12.67
CA ILE A 203 3.60 31.88 12.23
C ILE A 203 4.62 32.56 13.17
N PRO A 204 5.45 33.48 12.67
CA PRO A 204 6.31 34.30 13.51
C PRO A 204 5.49 35.15 14.48
N ALA A 205 6.03 35.35 15.70
CA ALA A 205 5.47 36.34 16.61
C ALA A 205 5.89 37.73 16.14
N PHE A 206 4.93 38.51 15.64
CA PHE A 206 5.14 39.87 15.16
C PHE A 206 4.14 40.82 15.83
N PRO A 207 4.54 42.06 16.20
CA PRO A 207 3.64 43.05 16.79
C PRO A 207 2.53 43.47 15.79
N PHE A 208 1.35 43.80 16.30
CA PHE A 208 0.30 44.40 15.47
C PHE A 208 0.68 45.85 15.16
N VAL A 209 1.03 46.13 13.90
CA VAL A 209 1.52 47.44 13.47
C VAL A 209 0.74 47.97 12.27
N ALA A 210 0.64 49.30 12.19
CA ALA A 210 0.17 50.00 11.00
C ALA A 210 1.21 49.90 9.86
N PRO A 211 0.77 49.86 8.59
CA PRO A 211 1.68 49.67 7.47
C PRO A 211 2.56 50.90 7.17
N ASP A 212 2.17 52.10 7.60
CA ASP A 212 2.79 53.36 7.18
C ASP A 212 4.28 53.47 7.52
N ALA A 213 4.71 52.97 8.68
CA ALA A 213 6.12 52.98 9.07
C ALA A 213 6.96 52.11 8.13
N ALA A 214 6.52 50.88 7.86
CA ALA A 214 7.19 49.97 6.93
C ALA A 214 7.17 50.51 5.49
N LYS A 215 6.07 51.15 5.07
CA LYS A 215 6.00 51.83 3.76
C LYS A 215 7.02 52.96 3.64
N ALA A 216 7.17 53.78 4.68
CA ALA A 216 8.14 54.88 4.67
C ALA A 216 9.58 54.37 4.52
N GLU A 217 9.92 53.31 5.24
CA GLU A 217 11.26 52.69 5.20
C GLU A 217 11.55 52.02 3.86
N LEU A 218 10.56 51.35 3.26
CA LEU A 218 10.72 50.58 2.03
C LEU A 218 10.43 51.38 0.75
N GLY A 219 10.16 52.68 0.84
CA GLY A 219 9.96 53.57 -0.31
C GLY A 219 8.55 53.54 -0.92
N PHE A 220 7.55 53.08 -0.17
CA PHE A 220 6.14 53.03 -0.56
C PHE A 220 5.26 54.05 0.19
N ALA A 221 5.87 55.09 0.78
CA ALA A 221 5.15 56.15 1.49
C ALA A 221 4.05 56.76 0.62
N GLY A 222 2.86 56.93 1.19
CA GLY A 222 1.70 57.51 0.49
C GLY A 222 1.10 56.63 -0.61
N ARG A 223 1.52 55.36 -0.74
CA ARG A 223 0.94 54.39 -1.68
C ARG A 223 0.00 53.42 -0.96
N ALA A 224 -1.03 52.95 -1.66
CA ALA A 224 -1.88 51.86 -1.25
C ALA A 224 -1.34 50.52 -1.79
N VAL A 225 -0.74 49.70 -0.92
CA VAL A 225 0.05 48.51 -1.30
C VAL A 225 -0.79 47.25 -1.26
N VAL A 226 -1.00 46.65 -2.44
CA VAL A 226 -1.50 45.28 -2.61
C VAL A 226 -0.30 44.35 -2.72
N LEU A 227 -0.27 43.25 -1.95
CA LEU A 227 0.89 42.35 -1.91
C LEU A 227 0.52 40.91 -2.26
N THR A 228 1.31 40.30 -3.15
CA THR A 228 1.48 38.85 -3.25
C THR A 228 2.95 38.54 -2.99
N PHE A 229 3.24 37.50 -2.22
CA PHE A 229 4.62 37.05 -2.03
C PHE A 229 4.78 35.54 -2.05
N GLY A 230 6.02 35.09 -2.26
CA GLY A 230 6.43 33.69 -2.35
C GLY A 230 7.06 33.37 -3.70
N LEU A 231 7.39 32.10 -3.94
CA LEU A 231 7.92 31.67 -5.24
C LEU A 231 6.86 31.87 -6.34
N LEU A 232 7.22 32.58 -7.42
CA LEU A 232 6.31 32.84 -8.53
C LEU A 232 6.03 31.54 -9.29
N SER A 233 4.75 31.27 -9.52
CA SER A 233 4.28 30.19 -10.38
C SER A 233 2.89 30.51 -10.94
N PRO A 234 2.49 29.92 -12.08
CA PRO A 234 1.17 30.13 -12.68
C PRO A 234 -0.01 29.90 -11.72
N ASN A 235 0.13 28.97 -10.78
CA ASN A 235 -0.94 28.69 -9.81
C ASN A 235 -1.22 29.87 -8.86
N LYS A 236 -0.25 30.77 -8.65
CA LYS A 236 -0.44 31.94 -7.77
C LYS A 236 -1.46 32.95 -8.32
N GLY A 237 -1.82 32.85 -9.61
CA GLY A 237 -2.83 33.70 -10.23
C GLY A 237 -2.45 35.18 -10.30
N ILE A 238 -1.15 35.48 -10.38
CA ILE A 238 -0.63 36.86 -10.40
C ILE A 238 -1.23 37.63 -11.58
N GLU A 239 -1.53 36.94 -12.68
CA GLU A 239 -2.24 37.46 -13.85
C GLU A 239 -3.56 38.13 -13.46
N ALA A 240 -4.37 37.47 -12.63
CA ALA A 240 -5.67 37.99 -12.24
C ALA A 240 -5.55 39.27 -11.39
N SER A 241 -4.52 39.35 -10.54
CA SER A 241 -4.21 40.58 -9.79
C SER A 241 -3.77 41.72 -10.71
N ILE A 242 -2.95 41.44 -11.73
CA ILE A 242 -2.53 42.44 -12.74
C ILE A 242 -3.75 42.90 -13.55
N ASP A 243 -4.60 41.98 -13.99
CA ASP A 243 -5.83 42.28 -14.74
C ASP A 243 -6.83 43.12 -13.92
N ALA A 244 -6.81 42.99 -12.59
CA ALA A 244 -7.66 43.75 -11.69
C ALA A 244 -7.18 45.20 -11.49
N MET A 245 -5.90 45.50 -11.77
CA MET A 245 -5.30 46.80 -11.47
C MET A 245 -6.00 47.99 -12.15
N PRO A 246 -6.39 47.96 -13.44
CA PRO A 246 -7.09 49.09 -14.06
C PRO A 246 -8.34 49.54 -13.29
N ALA A 247 -9.14 48.57 -12.82
CA ALA A 247 -10.35 48.86 -12.04
C ALA A 247 -10.02 49.30 -10.60
N ILE A 248 -8.97 48.77 -9.98
CA ILE A 248 -8.49 49.22 -8.66
C ILE A 248 -8.01 50.68 -8.74
N LEU A 249 -7.24 51.03 -9.76
CA LEU A 249 -6.69 52.37 -9.97
C LEU A 249 -7.78 53.42 -10.23
N ALA A 250 -8.89 53.04 -10.85
CA ALA A 250 -10.05 53.92 -11.02
C ALA A 250 -10.65 54.37 -9.67
N ALA A 251 -10.55 53.54 -8.63
CA ALA A 251 -11.01 53.87 -7.28
C ALA A 251 -9.90 54.43 -6.38
N ARG A 252 -8.66 53.96 -6.55
CA ARG A 252 -7.47 54.35 -5.76
C ARG A 252 -6.27 54.58 -6.67
N PRO A 253 -6.09 55.80 -7.19
CA PRO A 253 -5.03 56.13 -8.15
C PRO A 253 -3.60 55.94 -7.61
N ASP A 254 -3.44 55.94 -6.28
CA ASP A 254 -2.18 55.73 -5.58
C ASP A 254 -1.85 54.25 -5.32
N ALA A 255 -2.70 53.32 -5.77
CA ALA A 255 -2.50 51.90 -5.55
C ALA A 255 -1.28 51.34 -6.31
N VAL A 256 -0.59 50.40 -5.69
CA VAL A 256 0.54 49.67 -6.27
C VAL A 256 0.43 48.19 -5.92
N TYR A 257 0.60 47.33 -6.92
CA TYR A 257 0.66 45.89 -6.72
C TYR A 257 2.12 45.43 -6.66
N VAL A 258 2.52 44.87 -5.53
CA VAL A 258 3.86 44.36 -5.29
C VAL A 258 3.85 42.84 -5.41
N VAL A 259 4.66 42.32 -6.33
CA VAL A 259 4.93 40.90 -6.52
C VAL A 259 6.30 40.59 -5.93
N LEU A 260 6.31 40.04 -4.72
CA LEU A 260 7.51 39.81 -3.92
C LEU A 260 7.96 38.35 -3.96
N GLY A 261 9.05 38.06 -4.65
CA GLY A 261 9.66 36.73 -4.63
C GLY A 261 10.42 36.37 -5.90
N ALA A 262 11.23 35.33 -5.78
CA ALA A 262 11.94 34.73 -6.90
C ALA A 262 11.05 33.79 -7.72
N THR A 263 11.39 33.60 -8.99
CA THR A 263 10.73 32.58 -9.83
C THR A 263 10.98 31.20 -9.25
N HIS A 264 9.97 30.33 -9.26
CA HIS A 264 10.10 28.98 -8.71
C HIS A 264 11.31 28.27 -9.35
N PRO A 265 12.24 27.67 -8.58
CA PRO A 265 13.49 27.12 -9.12
C PRO A 265 13.30 26.12 -10.26
N HIS A 266 12.22 25.34 -10.22
CA HIS A 266 11.87 24.42 -11.31
C HIS A 266 11.47 25.13 -12.60
N LEU A 267 10.62 26.17 -12.52
CA LEU A 267 10.23 26.98 -13.67
C LEU A 267 11.43 27.74 -14.24
N LEU A 268 12.28 28.26 -13.37
CA LEU A 268 13.51 28.97 -13.75
C LEU A 268 14.46 28.06 -14.56
N ARG A 269 14.60 26.79 -14.15
CA ARG A 269 15.42 25.81 -14.88
C ARG A 269 14.84 25.43 -16.23
N GLU A 270 13.53 25.26 -16.34
CA GLU A 270 12.88 24.79 -17.58
C GLU A 270 12.64 25.90 -18.60
N ARG A 271 12.32 27.10 -18.12
CA ARG A 271 11.79 28.20 -18.94
C ARG A 271 12.44 29.55 -18.68
N GLY A 272 13.47 29.62 -17.83
CA GLY A 272 14.08 30.89 -17.42
C GLY A 272 13.07 31.80 -16.70
N GLU A 273 13.19 33.11 -16.91
CA GLU A 273 12.29 34.13 -16.34
C GLU A 273 11.04 34.38 -17.21
N ALA A 274 10.79 33.56 -18.24
CA ALA A 274 9.70 33.78 -19.20
C ALA A 274 8.31 33.99 -18.55
N TYR A 275 8.07 33.38 -17.40
CA TYR A 275 6.83 33.60 -16.66
C TYR A 275 6.73 35.04 -16.11
N ARG A 276 7.79 35.53 -15.45
CA ARG A 276 7.84 36.89 -14.92
C ARG A 276 7.82 37.92 -16.05
N GLU A 277 8.60 37.70 -17.09
CA GLU A 277 8.64 38.55 -18.29
C GLU A 277 7.24 38.64 -18.92
N GLY A 278 6.51 37.52 -19.01
CA GLY A 278 5.12 37.50 -19.47
C GLY A 278 4.17 38.32 -18.58
N LEU A 279 4.38 38.34 -17.26
CA LEU A 279 3.61 39.18 -16.34
C LEU A 279 3.93 40.68 -16.52
N GLN A 280 5.19 41.02 -16.80
CA GLN A 280 5.61 42.40 -17.09
C GLN A 280 5.00 42.91 -18.41
N VAL A 281 5.09 42.12 -19.49
CA VAL A 281 4.44 42.41 -20.78
C VAL A 281 2.93 42.59 -20.60
N ARG A 282 2.30 41.78 -19.75
CA ARG A 282 0.87 41.91 -19.44
C ARG A 282 0.56 43.23 -18.74
N ALA A 283 1.38 43.66 -17.79
CA ALA A 283 1.21 44.94 -17.10
C ALA A 283 1.40 46.13 -18.07
N GLU A 284 2.35 46.05 -18.99
CA GLU A 284 2.56 47.05 -20.05
C GLU A 284 1.36 47.13 -20.99
N ALA A 285 0.86 45.98 -21.47
CA ALA A 285 -0.28 45.92 -22.38
C ALA A 285 -1.58 46.49 -21.78
N LEU A 286 -1.72 46.41 -20.45
CA LEU A 286 -2.85 46.98 -19.70
C LEU A 286 -2.62 48.44 -19.28
N GLY A 287 -1.44 49.02 -19.56
CA GLY A 287 -1.10 50.39 -19.18
C GLY A 287 -0.91 50.61 -17.68
N VAL A 288 -0.58 49.56 -16.92
CA VAL A 288 -0.42 49.59 -15.46
C VAL A 288 1.01 49.29 -14.98
N ALA A 289 1.99 49.30 -15.88
CA ALA A 289 3.38 48.97 -15.57
C ALA A 289 3.96 49.79 -14.40
N ASP A 290 3.68 51.09 -14.34
CA ASP A 290 4.14 51.99 -13.25
C ASP A 290 3.49 51.71 -11.88
N HIS A 291 2.46 50.85 -11.87
CA HIS A 291 1.71 50.44 -10.68
C HIS A 291 1.92 48.97 -10.32
N VAL A 292 2.82 48.25 -11.00
CA VAL A 292 3.16 46.86 -10.69
C VAL A 292 4.67 46.76 -10.42
N VAL A 293 5.04 46.42 -9.18
CA VAL A 293 6.44 46.34 -8.75
C VAL A 293 6.83 44.89 -8.52
N PHE A 294 7.81 44.40 -9.29
CA PHE A 294 8.40 43.07 -9.11
C PHE A 294 9.66 43.15 -8.26
N ILE A 295 9.65 42.54 -7.08
CA ILE A 295 10.82 42.42 -6.21
C ILE A 295 11.35 40.98 -6.31
N ASP A 296 12.28 40.76 -7.23
CA ASP A 296 12.84 39.45 -7.55
C ASP A 296 13.95 39.02 -6.56
N ARG A 297 13.55 38.71 -5.33
CA ARG A 297 14.48 38.25 -4.28
C ARG A 297 13.84 37.20 -3.39
N PHE A 298 14.67 36.27 -2.90
CA PHE A 298 14.32 35.38 -1.80
C PHE A 298 14.87 35.98 -0.50
N PHE A 299 13.99 36.48 0.36
CA PHE A 299 14.36 37.14 1.61
C PHE A 299 14.50 36.15 2.77
N ASP A 300 15.36 36.49 3.73
CA ASP A 300 15.29 35.88 5.06
C ASP A 300 14.00 36.30 5.78
N GLN A 301 13.70 35.63 6.89
CA GLN A 301 12.44 35.81 7.59
C GLN A 301 12.25 37.24 8.11
N ALA A 302 13.30 37.89 8.63
CA ALA A 302 13.15 39.21 9.24
C ALA A 302 12.76 40.25 8.17
N THR A 303 13.51 40.29 7.07
CA THR A 303 13.21 41.20 5.96
C THR A 303 11.89 40.88 5.27
N LEU A 304 11.50 39.60 5.17
CA LEU A 304 10.19 39.23 4.64
C LEU A 304 9.05 39.79 5.51
N LEU A 305 9.17 39.74 6.83
CA LEU A 305 8.15 40.26 7.74
C LEU A 305 7.97 41.78 7.61
N GLU A 306 9.05 42.53 7.38
CA GLU A 306 9.00 43.98 7.12
C GLU A 306 8.24 44.29 5.81
N HIS A 307 8.50 43.52 4.75
CA HIS A 307 7.77 43.68 3.49
C HIS A 307 6.30 43.27 3.60
N ILE A 308 5.97 42.24 4.39
CA ILE A 308 4.58 41.94 4.70
C ILE A 308 3.97 43.09 5.50
N ALA A 309 4.72 43.68 6.45
CA ALA A 309 4.24 44.78 7.27
C ALA A 309 3.86 46.03 6.46
N MET A 310 4.43 46.29 5.28
CA MET A 310 4.05 47.43 4.42
C MET A 310 2.70 47.24 3.70
N CYS A 311 2.19 45.99 3.64
CA CYS A 311 0.97 45.64 2.92
C CYS A 311 -0.30 46.22 3.58
N ASP A 312 -1.19 46.79 2.77
CA ASP A 312 -2.56 47.15 3.16
C ASP A 312 -3.54 45.99 2.91
N VAL A 313 -3.47 45.41 1.70
CA VAL A 313 -4.30 44.27 1.28
C VAL A 313 -3.41 43.17 0.72
N TYR A 314 -3.47 42.00 1.36
CA TYR A 314 -2.77 40.81 0.89
C TYR A 314 -3.70 40.00 0.00
N VAL A 315 -3.19 39.53 -1.14
CA VAL A 315 -4.01 38.83 -2.15
C VAL A 315 -3.45 37.43 -2.47
N THR A 316 -4.34 36.43 -2.51
CA THR A 316 -4.01 35.07 -2.99
C THR A 316 -5.06 34.55 -3.97
N PRO A 317 -5.02 34.97 -5.24
CA PRO A 317 -6.02 34.61 -6.25
C PRO A 317 -5.69 33.26 -6.89
N TYR A 318 -5.45 32.23 -6.07
CA TYR A 318 -4.95 30.95 -6.56
C TYR A 318 -5.93 30.28 -7.51
N ARG A 319 -5.38 29.63 -8.54
CA ARG A 319 -6.15 28.98 -9.61
C ARG A 319 -6.60 27.58 -9.21
N ASP A 320 -5.75 26.86 -8.50
CA ASP A 320 -6.02 25.52 -7.99
C ASP A 320 -6.60 25.57 -6.56
N LEU A 321 -7.81 25.05 -6.40
CA LEU A 321 -8.50 24.95 -5.11
C LEU A 321 -8.05 23.74 -4.28
N ALA A 322 -7.34 22.79 -4.88
CA ALA A 322 -6.81 21.61 -4.21
C ALA A 322 -5.66 21.93 -3.24
N GLN A 323 -5.15 23.17 -3.25
CA GLN A 323 -4.12 23.59 -2.32
C GLN A 323 -4.59 23.48 -0.86
N MET A 324 -3.96 22.57 -0.11
CA MET A 324 -4.36 22.26 1.26
C MET A 324 -3.92 23.31 2.27
N THR A 325 -2.70 23.84 2.12
CA THR A 325 -2.14 24.85 3.04
C THR A 325 -1.34 25.91 2.28
N SER A 326 -1.35 27.15 2.78
CA SER A 326 -0.55 28.25 2.25
C SER A 326 0.16 28.99 3.38
N GLY A 327 1.49 28.88 3.44
CA GLY A 327 2.31 29.59 4.41
C GLY A 327 2.30 31.10 4.20
N THR A 328 2.16 31.57 2.96
CA THR A 328 2.13 33.00 2.64
C THR A 328 0.84 33.65 3.16
N LEU A 329 -0.30 32.94 3.04
CA LEU A 329 -1.55 33.31 3.67
C LEU A 329 -1.42 33.32 5.20
N ALA A 330 -0.86 32.26 5.79
CA ALA A 330 -0.70 32.17 7.25
C ALA A 330 0.10 33.35 7.79
N TYR A 331 1.21 33.72 7.14
CA TYR A 331 2.08 34.82 7.58
C TYR A 331 1.36 36.17 7.47
N SER A 332 0.74 36.48 6.33
CA SER A 332 -0.03 37.73 6.17
C SER A 332 -1.18 37.86 7.15
N PHE A 333 -1.95 36.79 7.33
CA PHE A 333 -3.02 36.73 8.31
C PHE A 333 -2.48 36.90 9.74
N GLY A 334 -1.34 36.27 10.02
CA GLY A 334 -0.57 36.39 11.25
C GLY A 334 -0.07 37.80 11.57
N LEU A 335 0.19 38.61 10.55
CA LEU A 335 0.59 40.01 10.72
C LEU A 335 -0.62 40.95 10.79
N GLY A 336 -1.84 40.40 10.81
CA GLY A 336 -3.07 41.18 10.86
C GLY A 336 -3.27 41.99 9.59
N LYS A 337 -3.04 41.38 8.43
CA LYS A 337 -3.32 42.01 7.12
C LYS A 337 -4.73 41.70 6.67
N ALA A 338 -5.37 42.66 5.99
CA ALA A 338 -6.64 42.41 5.34
C ALA A 338 -6.39 41.50 4.12
N VAL A 339 -7.11 40.38 4.02
CA VAL A 339 -6.86 39.36 3.00
C VAL A 339 -8.01 39.26 2.02
N VAL A 340 -7.69 39.21 0.73
CA VAL A 340 -8.60 38.81 -0.35
C VAL A 340 -8.07 37.54 -1.02
N SER A 341 -8.87 36.48 -1.09
CA SER A 341 -8.41 35.18 -1.59
C SER A 341 -9.47 34.44 -2.40
N THR A 342 -9.04 33.55 -3.29
CA THR A 342 -9.92 32.48 -3.79
C THR A 342 -10.21 31.44 -2.70
N PRO A 343 -11.32 30.69 -2.77
CA PRO A 343 -11.80 29.84 -1.67
C PRO A 343 -11.15 28.43 -1.66
N TYR A 344 -9.83 28.35 -1.70
CA TYR A 344 -9.14 27.07 -1.44
C TYR A 344 -9.25 26.69 0.04
N ALA A 345 -9.05 25.40 0.38
CA ALA A 345 -9.39 24.83 1.68
C ALA A 345 -8.92 25.68 2.88
N HIS A 346 -7.63 26.04 2.90
CA HIS A 346 -7.03 26.85 3.97
C HIS A 346 -7.62 28.27 4.04
N ALA A 347 -7.86 28.93 2.90
CA ALA A 347 -8.45 30.26 2.87
C ALA A 347 -9.89 30.26 3.37
N ARG A 348 -10.69 29.24 3.04
CA ARG A 348 -12.07 29.11 3.53
C ARG A 348 -12.14 29.02 5.04
N GLU A 349 -11.21 28.30 5.68
CA GLU A 349 -11.21 28.13 7.13
C GLU A 349 -10.61 29.33 7.86
N LEU A 350 -9.51 29.89 7.34
CA LEU A 350 -8.81 30.99 8.01
C LEU A 350 -9.60 32.30 7.91
N LEU A 351 -10.26 32.55 6.77
CA LEU A 351 -11.02 33.78 6.50
C LEU A 351 -12.52 33.66 6.81
N ALA A 352 -12.96 32.54 7.40
CA ALA A 352 -14.34 32.34 7.81
C ALA A 352 -14.84 33.42 8.78
N GLU A 353 -16.15 33.55 8.95
CA GLU A 353 -16.77 34.44 9.94
C GLU A 353 -16.33 35.91 9.80
N GLY A 354 -16.08 36.34 8.55
CA GLY A 354 -15.69 37.72 8.27
C GLY A 354 -14.26 38.06 8.65
N ARG A 355 -13.36 37.08 8.76
CA ARG A 355 -11.91 37.31 9.01
C ARG A 355 -11.10 37.65 7.74
N GLY A 356 -11.77 37.70 6.60
CA GLY A 356 -11.22 38.14 5.33
C GLY A 356 -12.29 38.09 4.23
N VAL A 357 -11.87 38.25 2.99
CA VAL A 357 -12.76 38.27 1.83
C VAL A 357 -12.44 37.14 0.87
N LEU A 358 -13.48 36.38 0.48
CA LEU A 358 -13.37 35.32 -0.51
C LEU A 358 -14.02 35.74 -1.82
N VAL A 359 -13.32 35.53 -2.93
CA VAL A 359 -13.81 35.82 -4.29
C VAL A 359 -13.76 34.57 -5.18
N PRO A 360 -14.67 34.40 -6.15
CA PRO A 360 -14.64 33.25 -7.05
C PRO A 360 -13.34 33.16 -7.86
N VAL A 361 -12.92 31.93 -8.20
CA VAL A 361 -11.73 31.69 -9.03
C VAL A 361 -11.94 32.29 -10.42
N GLY A 362 -10.96 33.06 -10.91
CA GLY A 362 -10.99 33.67 -12.24
C GLY A 362 -11.90 34.90 -12.36
N ASP A 363 -12.63 35.29 -11.31
CA ASP A 363 -13.46 36.49 -11.31
C ASP A 363 -12.63 37.74 -10.99
N VAL A 364 -11.96 38.26 -12.03
CA VAL A 364 -11.14 39.48 -11.95
C VAL A 364 -11.95 40.68 -11.50
N ALA A 365 -13.23 40.78 -11.89
CA ALA A 365 -14.09 41.91 -11.53
C ALA A 365 -14.43 41.91 -10.03
N ALA A 366 -14.76 40.74 -9.47
CA ALA A 366 -14.96 40.60 -8.03
C ALA A 366 -13.67 40.86 -7.25
N LEU A 367 -12.53 40.35 -7.73
CA LEU A 367 -11.22 40.59 -7.13
C LEU A 367 -10.91 42.09 -7.07
N ALA A 368 -11.06 42.80 -8.19
CA ALA A 368 -10.84 44.24 -8.26
C ALA A 368 -11.76 45.03 -7.33
N ARG A 369 -13.07 44.69 -7.32
CA ARG A 369 -14.07 45.35 -6.49
C ARG A 369 -13.76 45.22 -5.00
N GLU A 370 -13.44 44.02 -4.53
CA GLU A 370 -13.18 43.80 -3.10
C GLU A 370 -11.84 44.40 -2.66
N ILE A 371 -10.80 44.34 -3.50
CA ILE A 371 -9.53 45.03 -3.21
C ILE A 371 -9.76 46.54 -3.16
N ALA A 372 -10.40 47.12 -4.17
CA ALA A 372 -10.71 48.55 -4.21
C ALA A 372 -11.52 49.00 -2.97
N ALA A 373 -12.55 48.23 -2.60
CA ALA A 373 -13.35 48.52 -1.41
C ALA A 373 -12.53 48.49 -0.11
N LEU A 374 -11.60 47.55 0.06
CA LEU A 374 -10.72 47.51 1.24
C LEU A 374 -9.65 48.61 1.21
N LEU A 375 -9.25 49.07 0.04
CA LEU A 375 -8.35 50.21 -0.08
C LEU A 375 -9.06 51.55 0.15
N THR A 376 -10.37 51.67 -0.11
CA THR A 376 -11.13 52.92 0.11
C THR A 376 -11.86 52.99 1.47
N ASP A 377 -12.02 51.87 2.17
CA ASP A 377 -12.70 51.79 3.47
C ASP A 377 -11.73 51.33 4.57
N ASP A 378 -11.08 52.31 5.20
CA ASP A 378 -10.12 52.08 6.29
C ASP A 378 -10.78 51.39 7.50
N VAL A 379 -12.06 51.69 7.79
CA VAL A 379 -12.79 51.11 8.93
C VAL A 379 -12.99 49.61 8.71
N ARG A 380 -13.49 49.22 7.54
CA ARG A 380 -13.66 47.80 7.18
C ARG A 380 -12.31 47.09 7.15
N ARG A 381 -11.28 47.73 6.58
CA ARG A 381 -9.93 47.15 6.54
C ARG A 381 -9.38 46.91 7.94
N ASP A 382 -9.45 47.89 8.82
CA ASP A 382 -8.88 47.79 10.17
C ASP A 382 -9.64 46.80 11.06
N ALA A 383 -10.95 46.67 10.87
CA ALA A 383 -11.73 45.61 11.51
C ALA A 383 -11.25 44.21 11.09
N LEU A 384 -11.07 43.95 9.79
CA LEU A 384 -10.52 42.68 9.28
C LEU A 384 -9.12 42.40 9.82
N ARG A 385 -8.27 43.44 9.86
CA ARG A 385 -6.90 43.33 10.38
C ARG A 385 -6.87 42.93 11.85
N ALA A 386 -7.72 43.55 12.67
CA ALA A 386 -7.82 43.25 14.09
C ALA A 386 -8.29 41.81 14.35
N GLU A 387 -9.34 41.37 13.64
CA GLU A 387 -9.86 40.00 13.73
C GLU A 387 -8.83 38.95 13.29
N ALA A 388 -8.15 39.19 12.17
CA ALA A 388 -7.08 38.31 11.69
C ALA A 388 -5.92 38.21 12.69
N TYR A 389 -5.49 39.34 13.26
CA TYR A 389 -4.42 39.36 14.26
C TYR A 389 -4.81 38.62 15.54
N ALA A 390 -6.00 38.86 16.07
CA ALA A 390 -6.50 38.24 17.29
C ALA A 390 -6.59 36.72 17.14
N HIS A 391 -7.19 36.23 16.05
CA HIS A 391 -7.36 34.80 15.80
C HIS A 391 -6.01 34.07 15.60
N SER A 392 -5.08 34.72 14.91
CA SER A 392 -3.79 34.12 14.56
C SER A 392 -2.83 33.95 15.74
N ARG A 393 -3.07 34.54 16.92
CA ARG A 393 -2.16 34.42 18.07
C ARG A 393 -1.91 32.96 18.48
N SER A 394 -2.95 32.12 18.37
CA SER A 394 -2.86 30.69 18.66
C SER A 394 -2.06 29.88 17.61
N MET A 395 -1.73 30.49 16.47
CA MET A 395 -0.94 29.92 15.38
C MET A 395 0.56 30.23 15.51
N THR A 396 0.97 31.06 16.48
CA THR A 396 2.38 31.41 16.63
C THR A 396 3.25 30.17 16.80
N TRP A 397 4.49 30.21 16.31
CA TRP A 397 5.43 29.09 16.40
C TRP A 397 5.61 28.56 17.84
N SER A 398 5.53 29.42 18.85
CA SER A 398 5.52 29.02 20.27
C SER A 398 4.30 28.17 20.63
N CYS A 399 3.09 28.56 20.21
CA CYS A 399 1.87 27.78 20.40
C CYS A 399 1.88 26.49 19.58
N ALA A 400 2.31 26.54 18.32
CA ALA A 400 2.42 25.36 17.45
C ALA A 400 3.40 24.33 18.05
N ALA A 401 4.57 24.78 18.52
CA ALA A 401 5.56 23.91 19.16
C ALA A 401 5.01 23.20 20.40
N LEU A 402 4.20 23.87 21.22
CA LEU A 402 3.54 23.24 22.37
C LEU A 402 2.55 22.14 21.94
N ARG A 403 1.78 22.37 20.86
CA ARG A 403 0.86 21.38 20.30
C ARG A 403 1.60 20.17 19.73
N TYR A 404 2.66 20.40 18.94
CA TYR A 404 3.50 19.33 18.42
C TYR A 404 4.16 18.51 19.54
N ARG A 405 4.64 19.17 20.60
CA ARG A 405 5.21 18.47 21.76
C ARG A 405 4.19 17.58 22.46
N ALA A 406 2.96 18.04 22.63
CA ALA A 406 1.90 17.21 23.19
C ALA A 406 1.64 15.96 22.32
N VAL A 407 1.67 16.11 21.00
CA VAL A 407 1.57 14.99 20.05
C VAL A 407 2.78 14.06 20.14
N PHE A 408 4.01 14.59 20.24
CA PHE A 408 5.22 13.79 20.39
C PHE A 408 5.24 12.99 21.71
N ASP A 409 4.87 13.63 22.83
CA ASP A 409 4.76 12.98 24.13
C ASP A 409 3.66 11.90 24.13
N HIS A 410 2.58 12.09 23.37
CA HIS A 410 1.54 11.08 23.16
C HIS A 410 2.04 9.91 22.31
N ALA A 411 2.66 10.20 21.17
CA ALA A 411 3.16 9.20 20.22
C ALA A 411 4.21 8.29 20.86
N ARG A 412 5.12 8.84 21.66
CA ARG A 412 6.17 8.07 22.35
C ARG A 412 5.62 7.04 23.34
N ARG A 413 4.44 7.26 23.91
CA ARG A 413 3.83 6.34 24.90
C ARG A 413 3.15 5.14 24.26
N ARG A 414 2.97 5.14 22.95
CA ARG A 414 2.34 4.04 22.22
C ARG A 414 3.43 3.13 21.66
N PRO A 415 3.29 1.78 21.76
CA PRO A 415 4.14 0.87 21.02
C PRO A 415 4.06 1.24 19.54
N ARG A 416 5.22 1.35 18.88
CA ARG A 416 5.21 1.51 17.44
C ARG A 416 4.56 0.27 16.82
N VAL A 417 3.57 0.48 15.98
CA VAL A 417 3.18 -0.51 14.98
C VAL A 417 4.30 -0.49 13.95
N VAL A 418 5.27 -1.39 14.09
CA VAL A 418 6.29 -1.59 13.05
C VAL A 418 5.52 -2.05 11.83
N PRO A 419 5.52 -1.30 10.72
CA PRO A 419 5.05 -1.86 9.47
C PRO A 419 5.99 -3.04 9.19
N THR A 420 5.46 -4.27 9.18
CA THR A 420 6.15 -5.34 8.45
C THR A 420 6.34 -4.79 7.04
N VAL A 421 7.60 -4.66 6.65
CA VAL A 421 7.99 -4.02 5.40
C VAL A 421 7.36 -4.80 4.24
N ASP A 422 6.27 -4.27 3.70
CA ASP A 422 5.83 -4.53 2.33
C ASP A 422 7.06 -4.36 1.44
N ARG A 423 7.56 -5.46 0.87
CA ARG A 423 8.48 -5.42 -0.27
C ARG A 423 7.70 -4.92 -1.49
N MET A 424 7.29 -3.67 -1.48
CA MET A 424 6.61 -2.97 -2.56
C MET A 424 7.52 -1.86 -3.08
N THR A 425 8.60 -2.27 -3.73
CA THR A 425 9.28 -1.43 -4.71
C THR A 425 8.39 -1.23 -5.94
N ALA A 426 8.81 -0.33 -6.85
CA ALA A 426 8.24 -0.04 -8.17
C ALA A 426 7.63 -1.28 -8.84
N ASP A 427 6.65 -1.09 -9.76
CA ASP A 427 6.10 -2.16 -10.59
C ASP A 427 7.24 -3.10 -10.97
N PRO A 428 7.34 -4.27 -10.30
CA PRO A 428 8.59 -4.97 -10.32
C PRO A 428 8.71 -5.48 -11.75
N ALA A 429 9.91 -5.37 -12.34
CA ALA A 429 10.30 -6.49 -13.17
C ALA A 429 9.94 -7.74 -12.35
N PRO A 430 9.11 -8.66 -12.88
CA PRO A 430 8.46 -9.70 -12.09
C PRO A 430 9.45 -10.24 -11.07
N PRO A 431 9.12 -10.22 -9.77
CA PRO A 431 10.08 -10.47 -8.70
C PRO A 431 10.90 -11.70 -9.06
N GLU A 432 12.23 -11.57 -9.00
CA GLU A 432 13.14 -12.67 -9.33
C GLU A 432 12.65 -13.90 -8.55
N LEU A 433 12.17 -14.90 -9.31
CA LEU A 433 11.51 -16.06 -8.73
C LEU A 433 12.56 -16.81 -7.90
N PRO A 434 12.32 -17.08 -6.61
CA PRO A 434 13.31 -17.74 -5.78
C PRO A 434 13.69 -19.10 -6.36
N GLU A 435 14.90 -19.56 -6.07
CA GLU A 435 15.26 -20.94 -6.35
C GLU A 435 14.41 -21.89 -5.49
N PRO A 436 13.93 -23.02 -6.04
CA PRO A 436 13.10 -23.95 -5.28
C PRO A 436 13.93 -24.68 -4.22
N ALA A 437 13.78 -24.26 -2.96
CA ALA A 437 14.27 -25.01 -1.80
C ALA A 437 13.28 -26.11 -1.42
N ILE A 438 13.76 -27.32 -1.15
CA ILE A 438 12.92 -28.49 -0.87
C ILE A 438 13.17 -29.11 0.51
N ASP A 439 13.92 -28.44 1.40
CA ASP A 439 14.35 -29.01 2.68
C ASP A 439 13.16 -29.37 3.57
N HIS A 440 12.16 -28.50 3.65
CA HIS A 440 10.93 -28.78 4.40
C HIS A 440 10.14 -29.94 3.80
N LEU A 441 10.02 -29.98 2.46
CA LEU A 441 9.39 -31.11 1.78
C LEU A 441 10.11 -32.41 2.11
N VAL A 442 11.44 -32.43 2.05
CA VAL A 442 12.26 -33.59 2.42
C VAL A 442 12.03 -34.01 3.88
N ALA A 443 11.89 -33.07 4.81
CA ALA A 443 11.62 -33.34 6.22
C ALA A 443 10.23 -33.94 6.46
N MET A 444 9.28 -33.68 5.56
CA MET A 444 7.91 -34.20 5.58
C MET A 444 7.79 -35.62 4.98
N TYR A 445 8.90 -36.26 4.57
CA TYR A 445 8.89 -37.64 4.06
C TYR A 445 9.48 -38.65 5.02
N ASP A 446 8.98 -39.89 4.92
CA ASP A 446 9.69 -41.09 5.32
C ASP A 446 9.73 -42.14 4.19
N ASP A 447 10.01 -43.40 4.52
CA ASP A 447 10.05 -44.53 3.59
C ASP A 447 8.68 -44.99 3.08
N THR A 448 7.59 -44.49 3.68
CA THR A 448 6.20 -44.81 3.30
C THR A 448 5.67 -43.79 2.32
N GLY A 449 5.88 -42.50 2.59
CA GLY A 449 5.38 -41.40 1.77
C GLY A 449 5.41 -40.06 2.49
N LEU A 450 4.65 -39.10 1.97
CA LEU A 450 4.53 -37.75 2.50
C LEU A 450 3.52 -37.66 3.66
N PHE A 451 3.93 -37.11 4.80
CA PHE A 451 3.04 -36.84 5.94
C PHE A 451 2.02 -35.75 5.60
N GLN A 452 0.75 -35.92 6.00
CA GLN A 452 -0.33 -34.99 5.65
C GLN A 452 -0.17 -33.60 6.30
N HIS A 453 0.07 -33.60 7.60
CA HIS A 453 0.02 -32.40 8.43
C HIS A 453 1.33 -32.19 9.18
N ALA A 454 1.57 -30.95 9.57
CA ALA A 454 2.65 -30.58 10.47
C ALA A 454 2.10 -29.77 11.65
N ARG A 455 2.78 -29.83 12.80
CA ARG A 455 2.61 -28.85 13.88
C ARG A 455 3.78 -27.90 13.81
N HIS A 456 3.51 -26.66 13.44
CA HIS A 456 4.54 -25.77 12.94
C HIS A 456 5.28 -26.43 11.75
N ASP A 457 6.59 -26.63 11.84
CA ASP A 457 7.45 -27.25 10.84
C ASP A 457 7.72 -28.75 11.08
N LEU A 458 7.15 -29.34 12.14
CA LEU A 458 7.38 -30.74 12.50
C LEU A 458 6.26 -31.64 11.97
N PRO A 459 6.57 -32.77 11.27
CA PRO A 459 5.54 -33.69 10.79
C PRO A 459 4.64 -34.22 11.91
N ASP A 460 3.32 -34.07 11.75
CA ASP A 460 2.32 -34.56 12.71
C ASP A 460 1.93 -36.01 12.41
N ARG A 461 2.64 -36.92 13.07
CA ARG A 461 2.44 -38.37 12.97
C ARG A 461 1.06 -38.84 13.45
N ALA A 462 0.23 -38.00 14.07
CA ALA A 462 -1.12 -38.41 14.45
C ALA A 462 -2.04 -38.66 13.24
N HIS A 463 -1.72 -38.10 12.08
CA HIS A 463 -2.59 -38.15 10.90
C HIS A 463 -2.10 -39.09 9.80
N GLY A 464 -0.80 -39.42 9.76
CA GLY A 464 -0.23 -40.32 8.76
C GLY A 464 -0.13 -39.69 7.37
N TYR A 465 -0.63 -40.38 6.35
CA TYR A 465 -0.40 -40.12 4.93
C TYR A 465 -1.71 -40.13 4.15
N CYS A 466 -1.76 -39.41 3.03
CA CYS A 466 -2.91 -39.44 2.12
C CYS A 466 -2.48 -39.57 0.65
N ILE A 467 -3.37 -40.04 -0.21
CA ILE A 467 -3.09 -40.11 -1.65
C ILE A 467 -3.07 -38.72 -2.28
N ASP A 468 -3.86 -37.76 -1.77
CA ASP A 468 -3.90 -36.39 -2.29
C ASP A 468 -2.50 -35.75 -2.32
N ASP A 469 -1.76 -35.87 -1.22
CA ASP A 469 -0.44 -35.24 -1.07
C ASP A 469 0.66 -35.99 -1.84
N ASN A 470 0.64 -37.33 -1.83
CA ASN A 470 1.58 -38.13 -2.62
C ASN A 470 1.35 -37.97 -4.13
N ALA A 471 0.09 -37.80 -4.57
CA ALA A 471 -0.23 -37.48 -5.96
C ALA A 471 0.27 -36.08 -6.34
N ARG A 472 0.07 -35.07 -5.49
CA ARG A 472 0.60 -33.72 -5.71
C ARG A 472 2.13 -33.68 -5.73
N ALA A 473 2.81 -34.52 -4.96
CA ALA A 473 4.27 -34.60 -5.03
C ALA A 473 4.78 -35.13 -6.38
N LEU A 474 4.08 -36.08 -7.01
CA LEU A 474 4.39 -36.51 -8.37
C LEU A 474 4.13 -35.39 -9.40
N LEU A 475 3.08 -34.60 -9.20
CA LEU A 475 2.80 -33.43 -10.03
C LEU A 475 3.89 -32.35 -9.89
N LEU A 476 4.38 -32.11 -8.68
CA LEU A 476 5.49 -31.20 -8.42
C LEU A 476 6.77 -31.65 -9.13
N ASP A 477 7.10 -32.95 -9.07
CA ASP A 477 8.29 -33.49 -9.74
C ASP A 477 8.25 -33.21 -11.26
N ALA A 478 7.09 -33.43 -11.88
CA ALA A 478 6.88 -33.11 -13.29
C ALA A 478 6.94 -31.59 -13.57
N ALA A 479 6.42 -30.75 -12.66
CA ALA A 479 6.46 -29.30 -12.82
C ALA A 479 7.89 -28.74 -12.73
N LEU A 480 8.71 -29.23 -11.79
CA LEU A 480 10.12 -28.86 -11.65
C LEU A 480 10.92 -29.25 -12.90
N GLU A 481 10.68 -30.46 -13.41
CA GLU A 481 11.29 -30.92 -14.66
C GLU A 481 10.96 -29.99 -15.84
N LEU A 482 9.68 -29.66 -16.02
CA LEU A 482 9.25 -28.76 -17.10
C LEU A 482 9.80 -27.35 -16.95
N ALA A 483 10.07 -26.90 -15.71
CA ALA A 483 10.70 -25.61 -15.43
C ALA A 483 12.22 -25.60 -15.69
N GLY A 484 12.83 -26.76 -15.95
CA GLY A 484 14.28 -26.90 -16.05
C GLY A 484 15.00 -26.89 -14.69
N ASP A 485 14.26 -27.00 -13.60
CA ASP A 485 14.78 -27.08 -12.23
C ASP A 485 15.24 -28.52 -11.90
N ALA A 486 15.95 -28.68 -10.78
CA ALA A 486 16.35 -30.01 -10.32
C ALA A 486 15.10 -30.83 -9.95
N PRO A 487 14.97 -32.08 -10.46
CA PRO A 487 13.86 -32.95 -10.08
C PRO A 487 13.96 -33.33 -8.60
N LEU A 488 12.85 -33.81 -8.04
CA LEU A 488 12.85 -34.30 -6.67
C LEU A 488 13.84 -35.47 -6.52
N PRO A 489 14.47 -35.61 -5.34
CA PRO A 489 15.32 -36.76 -5.07
C PRO A 489 14.57 -38.06 -5.37
N SER A 490 15.16 -38.95 -6.16
CA SER A 490 14.50 -40.16 -6.67
C SER A 490 13.81 -40.99 -5.58
N ARG A 491 14.34 -41.01 -4.34
CA ARG A 491 13.70 -41.68 -3.19
C ARG A 491 12.31 -41.14 -2.86
N LEU A 492 12.06 -39.83 -3.02
CA LEU A 492 10.77 -39.21 -2.72
C LEU A 492 9.75 -39.53 -3.81
N THR A 493 10.15 -39.39 -5.09
CA THR A 493 9.29 -39.75 -6.23
C THR A 493 8.92 -41.24 -6.20
N VAL A 494 9.87 -42.12 -5.87
CA VAL A 494 9.62 -43.57 -5.71
C VAL A 494 8.69 -43.85 -4.52
N ALA A 495 8.88 -43.19 -3.37
CA ALA A 495 8.00 -43.35 -2.22
C ALA A 495 6.56 -42.93 -2.57
N SER A 496 6.38 -41.77 -3.21
CA SER A 496 5.06 -41.30 -3.65
C SER A 496 4.41 -42.21 -4.69
N ALA A 497 5.15 -42.68 -5.69
CA ALA A 497 4.63 -43.63 -6.68
C ALA A 497 4.24 -44.97 -6.03
N ALA A 498 5.07 -45.49 -5.13
CA ALA A 498 4.78 -46.71 -4.39
C ALA A 498 3.56 -46.55 -3.47
N PHE A 499 3.39 -45.38 -2.83
CA PHE A 499 2.20 -45.07 -2.04
C PHE A 499 0.94 -45.08 -2.90
N VAL A 500 0.94 -44.38 -4.04
CA VAL A 500 -0.17 -44.36 -5.01
C VAL A 500 -0.50 -45.78 -5.50
N GLN A 501 0.51 -46.59 -5.82
CA GLN A 501 0.33 -47.98 -6.22
C GLN A 501 -0.29 -48.83 -5.09
N HIS A 502 0.13 -48.62 -3.84
CA HIS A 502 -0.38 -49.36 -2.70
C HIS A 502 -1.81 -48.94 -2.32
N ALA A 503 -2.16 -47.67 -2.56
CA ALA A 503 -3.48 -47.13 -2.35
C ALA A 503 -4.54 -47.70 -3.29
N TRP A 504 -4.14 -48.20 -4.46
CA TRP A 504 -5.04 -48.82 -5.43
C TRP A 504 -5.67 -50.09 -4.88
N ASN A 505 -7.00 -50.14 -4.87
CA ASN A 505 -7.75 -51.34 -4.53
C ASN A 505 -8.35 -51.97 -5.80
N PRO A 506 -7.80 -53.09 -6.31
CA PRO A 506 -8.30 -53.74 -7.52
C PRO A 506 -9.70 -54.37 -7.34
N GLU A 507 -10.12 -54.68 -6.11
CA GLU A 507 -11.44 -55.26 -5.84
C GLU A 507 -12.56 -54.24 -6.01
N THR A 508 -12.32 -52.99 -5.62
CA THR A 508 -13.30 -51.91 -5.70
C THR A 508 -13.09 -51.02 -6.92
N GLY A 509 -11.95 -51.13 -7.60
CA GLY A 509 -11.55 -50.21 -8.67
C GLY A 509 -11.36 -48.78 -8.17
N ARG A 510 -11.04 -48.58 -6.89
CA ARG A 510 -10.89 -47.26 -6.26
C ARG A 510 -9.59 -47.15 -5.48
N PHE A 511 -9.01 -45.96 -5.45
CA PHE A 511 -7.97 -45.63 -4.50
C PHE A 511 -8.54 -45.45 -3.09
N ARG A 512 -7.78 -45.87 -2.08
CA ARG A 512 -7.93 -45.47 -0.68
C ARG A 512 -7.18 -44.14 -0.49
N ASN A 513 -7.70 -43.21 0.32
CA ASN A 513 -7.01 -41.94 0.56
C ASN A 513 -6.12 -42.05 1.80
N PHE A 514 -6.73 -42.28 2.96
CA PHE A 514 -6.06 -42.11 4.26
C PHE A 514 -5.39 -43.40 4.76
N MET A 515 -4.10 -43.27 5.08
CA MET A 515 -3.31 -44.28 5.79
C MET A 515 -2.79 -43.69 7.10
N SER A 516 -2.99 -44.40 8.20
CA SER A 516 -2.43 -44.02 9.51
C SER A 516 -0.91 -44.18 9.57
N PHE A 517 -0.28 -43.56 10.58
CA PHE A 517 1.17 -43.68 10.79
C PHE A 517 1.65 -45.11 11.07
N ASP A 518 0.80 -45.98 11.63
CA ASP A 518 1.07 -47.42 11.77
C ASP A 518 0.78 -48.23 10.49
N ARG A 519 0.66 -47.54 9.34
CA ARG A 519 0.54 -48.08 7.98
C ARG A 519 -0.71 -48.93 7.76
N ARG A 520 -1.84 -48.51 8.33
CA ARG A 520 -3.15 -49.14 8.13
C ARG A 520 -4.04 -48.23 7.31
N TRP A 521 -4.71 -48.79 6.32
CA TRP A 521 -5.75 -48.09 5.58
C TRP A 521 -6.92 -47.79 6.50
N LEU A 522 -7.33 -46.53 6.54
CA LEU A 522 -8.42 -46.05 7.40
C LEU A 522 -9.79 -46.17 6.72
N GLU A 523 -9.81 -46.48 5.43
CA GLU A 523 -11.02 -46.62 4.63
C GLU A 523 -10.85 -47.64 3.49
N ALA A 524 -11.98 -48.16 3.00
CA ALA A 524 -11.99 -49.11 1.89
C ALA A 524 -11.88 -48.43 0.52
N SER A 525 -12.28 -47.16 0.42
CA SER A 525 -12.24 -46.32 -0.79
C SER A 525 -12.29 -44.85 -0.37
N GLY A 526 -11.42 -44.02 -0.96
CA GLY A 526 -11.38 -42.58 -0.75
C GLY A 526 -12.42 -41.82 -1.56
N SER A 527 -12.38 -40.49 -1.45
CA SER A 527 -13.31 -39.59 -2.13
C SER A 527 -13.17 -39.64 -3.66
N GLU A 528 -14.13 -39.06 -4.38
CA GLU A 528 -14.00 -38.86 -5.82
C GLU A 528 -12.85 -37.91 -6.14
N ASP A 529 -12.67 -36.88 -5.33
CA ASP A 529 -11.60 -35.90 -5.47
C ASP A 529 -10.22 -36.53 -5.33
N SER A 530 -9.99 -37.36 -4.30
CA SER A 530 -8.70 -38.02 -4.10
C SER A 530 -8.39 -39.02 -5.22
N HIS A 531 -9.41 -39.68 -5.75
CA HIS A 531 -9.28 -40.53 -6.92
C HIS A 531 -8.95 -39.71 -8.19
N GLY A 532 -9.64 -38.58 -8.39
CA GLY A 532 -9.39 -37.66 -9.50
C GLY A 532 -7.97 -37.08 -9.48
N ARG A 533 -7.45 -36.70 -8.30
CA ARG A 533 -6.06 -36.24 -8.16
C ARG A 533 -5.04 -37.33 -8.45
N ALA A 534 -5.32 -38.58 -8.04
CA ALA A 534 -4.48 -39.71 -8.39
C ALA A 534 -4.44 -39.95 -9.91
N LEU A 535 -5.61 -39.90 -10.59
CA LEU A 535 -5.67 -39.93 -12.06
C LEU A 535 -4.89 -38.77 -12.67
N TRP A 536 -5.00 -37.56 -12.12
CA TRP A 536 -4.24 -36.41 -12.61
C TRP A 536 -2.73 -36.67 -12.56
N ALA A 537 -2.20 -37.08 -11.42
CA ALA A 537 -0.78 -37.42 -11.26
C ALA A 537 -0.33 -38.52 -12.22
N LEU A 538 -1.10 -39.62 -12.31
CA LEU A 538 -0.79 -40.74 -13.20
C LEU A 538 -0.80 -40.32 -14.68
N GLY A 539 -1.75 -39.48 -15.09
CA GLY A 539 -1.85 -38.99 -16.46
C GLY A 539 -0.68 -38.09 -16.86
N VAL A 540 -0.26 -37.20 -15.95
CA VAL A 540 0.94 -36.36 -16.15
C VAL A 540 2.19 -37.23 -16.22
N CYS A 541 2.36 -38.18 -15.28
CA CYS A 541 3.49 -39.09 -15.31
C CYS A 541 3.52 -39.95 -16.58
N ALA A 542 2.38 -40.47 -17.03
CA ALA A 542 2.30 -41.26 -18.27
C ALA A 542 2.73 -40.45 -19.50
N GLY A 543 2.37 -39.16 -19.54
CA GLY A 543 2.64 -38.27 -20.66
C GLY A 543 4.08 -37.72 -20.73
N GLY A 544 4.73 -37.50 -19.59
CA GLY A 544 5.94 -36.66 -19.55
C GLY A 544 7.08 -37.10 -18.64
N ASP A 545 6.94 -38.14 -17.81
CA ASP A 545 7.96 -38.47 -16.81
C ASP A 545 9.30 -38.93 -17.41
N LEU A 546 10.47 -38.44 -16.95
CA LEU A 546 11.78 -38.87 -17.48
C LEU A 546 12.02 -40.37 -17.42
N CYS A 547 11.52 -41.06 -16.39
CA CYS A 547 11.77 -42.48 -16.17
C CYS A 547 10.81 -43.35 -17.01
N PRO A 548 11.32 -44.09 -18.03
CA PRO A 548 10.44 -44.90 -18.90
C PRO A 548 9.63 -45.95 -18.14
N VAL A 549 10.20 -46.51 -17.07
CA VAL A 549 9.52 -47.50 -16.22
C VAL A 549 8.35 -46.86 -15.47
N ARG A 550 8.52 -45.62 -14.98
CA ARG A 550 7.46 -44.89 -14.27
C ARG A 550 6.37 -44.42 -15.22
N ARG A 551 6.70 -44.01 -16.46
CA ARG A 551 5.70 -43.75 -17.52
C ARG A 551 4.81 -44.97 -17.78
N ALA A 552 5.42 -46.14 -17.98
CA ALA A 552 4.69 -47.38 -18.26
C ALA A 552 3.81 -47.81 -17.07
N TRP A 553 4.33 -47.71 -15.85
CA TRP A 553 3.57 -47.95 -14.62
C TRP A 553 2.36 -47.01 -14.52
N ALA A 554 2.59 -45.72 -14.71
CA ALA A 554 1.54 -44.72 -14.58
C ALA A 554 0.44 -44.90 -15.62
N ALA A 555 0.80 -45.20 -16.88
CA ALA A 555 -0.16 -45.48 -17.94
C ALA A 555 -1.04 -46.71 -17.63
N ALA A 556 -0.44 -47.80 -17.17
CA ALA A 556 -1.17 -49.02 -16.83
C ALA A 556 -2.12 -48.83 -15.63
N LEU A 557 -1.66 -48.11 -14.60
CA LEU A 557 -2.49 -47.84 -13.42
C LEU A 557 -3.59 -46.80 -13.72
N PHE A 558 -3.32 -45.81 -14.58
CA PHE A 558 -4.33 -44.86 -15.07
C PHE A 558 -5.45 -45.59 -15.79
N GLU A 559 -5.11 -46.47 -16.74
CA GLU A 559 -6.08 -47.26 -17.50
C GLU A 559 -6.97 -48.12 -16.57
N ALA A 560 -6.38 -48.76 -15.56
CA ALA A 560 -7.11 -49.56 -14.59
C ALA A 560 -8.05 -48.73 -13.70
N ALA A 561 -7.66 -47.48 -13.36
CA ALA A 561 -8.41 -46.61 -12.46
C ALA A 561 -9.49 -45.77 -13.15
N LEU A 562 -9.30 -45.43 -14.42
CA LEU A 562 -10.18 -44.54 -15.18
C LEU A 562 -11.67 -44.91 -15.17
N PRO A 563 -12.09 -46.20 -15.26
CA PRO A 563 -13.51 -46.57 -15.33
C PRO A 563 -14.36 -46.02 -14.18
N ALA A 564 -13.78 -45.88 -12.98
CA ALA A 564 -14.49 -45.34 -11.82
C ALA A 564 -14.97 -43.89 -12.04
N ALA A 565 -14.23 -43.10 -12.81
CA ALA A 565 -14.53 -41.69 -13.04
C ALA A 565 -15.81 -41.45 -13.86
N ALA A 566 -16.28 -42.45 -14.62
CA ALA A 566 -17.55 -42.37 -15.34
C ALA A 566 -18.76 -42.15 -14.40
N GLY A 567 -18.66 -42.66 -13.17
CA GLY A 567 -19.68 -42.56 -12.13
C GLY A 567 -19.58 -41.34 -11.23
N PHE A 568 -18.55 -40.50 -11.37
CA PHE A 568 -18.34 -39.36 -10.46
C PHE A 568 -19.43 -38.30 -10.60
N THR A 569 -19.67 -37.59 -9.50
CA THR A 569 -20.64 -36.51 -9.37
C THR A 569 -20.00 -35.17 -8.98
N SER A 570 -18.80 -35.18 -8.39
CA SER A 570 -18.05 -33.99 -8.00
C SER A 570 -17.47 -33.25 -9.23
N PRO A 571 -17.74 -31.94 -9.39
CA PRO A 571 -17.13 -31.14 -10.45
C PRO A 571 -15.60 -31.07 -10.36
N ARG A 572 -15.04 -31.06 -9.13
CA ARG A 572 -13.57 -31.06 -8.94
C ARG A 572 -12.98 -32.40 -9.36
N ALA A 573 -13.62 -33.52 -9.01
CA ALA A 573 -13.17 -34.84 -9.46
C ALA A 573 -13.18 -34.97 -10.98
N TRP A 574 -14.18 -34.39 -11.66
CA TRP A 574 -14.19 -34.31 -13.13
C TRP A 574 -13.03 -33.46 -13.66
N ALA A 575 -12.79 -32.27 -13.06
CA ALA A 575 -11.70 -31.40 -13.45
C ALA A 575 -10.33 -32.07 -13.30
N PHE A 576 -10.04 -32.69 -12.15
CA PHE A 576 -8.78 -33.42 -11.95
C PHE A 576 -8.63 -34.59 -12.94
N THR A 577 -9.71 -35.34 -13.20
CA THR A 577 -9.68 -36.41 -14.19
C THR A 577 -9.39 -35.89 -15.60
N LEU A 578 -9.98 -34.76 -16.00
CA LEU A 578 -9.72 -34.11 -17.28
C LEU A 578 -8.27 -33.63 -17.42
N LEU A 579 -7.69 -33.10 -16.35
CA LEU A 579 -6.27 -32.73 -16.31
C LEU A 579 -5.35 -33.95 -16.47
N GLY A 580 -5.70 -35.10 -15.88
CA GLY A 580 -5.00 -36.37 -16.10
C GLY A 580 -5.16 -36.91 -17.53
N LEU A 581 -6.38 -36.91 -18.05
CA LEU A 581 -6.69 -37.33 -19.42
C LEU A 581 -5.95 -36.48 -20.46
N HIS A 582 -5.64 -35.23 -20.17
CA HIS A 582 -4.83 -34.40 -21.05
C HIS A 582 -3.43 -35.01 -21.29
N GLY A 583 -2.75 -35.45 -20.23
CA GLY A 583 -1.44 -36.11 -20.34
C GLY A 583 -1.53 -37.54 -20.88
N TYR A 584 -2.50 -38.33 -20.39
CA TYR A 584 -2.66 -39.72 -20.80
C TYR A 584 -3.03 -39.87 -22.28
N CYS A 585 -4.04 -39.14 -22.77
CA CYS A 585 -4.46 -39.22 -24.16
C CYS A 585 -3.40 -38.74 -25.16
N ALA A 586 -2.42 -37.94 -24.71
CA ALA A 586 -1.30 -37.52 -25.56
C ALA A 586 -0.39 -38.70 -25.96
N VAL A 587 -0.31 -39.74 -25.12
CA VAL A 587 0.50 -40.95 -25.36
C VAL A 587 -0.35 -42.16 -25.77
N ALA A 588 -1.56 -42.29 -25.21
CA ALA A 588 -2.51 -43.37 -25.49
C ALA A 588 -3.53 -42.99 -26.57
N THR A 589 -3.05 -42.62 -27.76
CA THR A 589 -3.89 -42.06 -28.85
C THR A 589 -4.97 -42.99 -29.41
N ARG A 590 -4.93 -44.29 -29.07
CA ARG A 590 -5.88 -45.31 -29.52
C ARG A 590 -6.88 -45.74 -28.44
N ASP A 591 -6.81 -45.16 -27.25
CA ASP A 591 -7.79 -45.46 -26.19
C ASP A 591 -9.07 -44.62 -26.41
N GLU A 592 -10.02 -45.24 -27.11
CA GLU A 592 -11.33 -44.63 -27.39
C GLU A 592 -12.17 -44.41 -26.12
N VAL A 593 -11.99 -45.24 -25.09
CA VAL A 593 -12.72 -45.12 -23.83
C VAL A 593 -12.27 -43.87 -23.09
N ALA A 594 -10.95 -43.64 -23.02
CA ALA A 594 -10.39 -42.44 -22.43
C ALA A 594 -10.79 -41.18 -23.21
N ALA A 595 -10.74 -41.23 -24.55
CA ALA A 595 -11.14 -40.11 -25.40
C ALA A 595 -12.63 -39.75 -25.22
N GLU A 596 -13.51 -40.74 -25.15
CA GLU A 596 -14.94 -40.51 -24.95
C GLU A 596 -15.26 -40.00 -23.54
N LEU A 597 -14.62 -40.56 -22.51
CA LEU A 597 -14.81 -40.08 -21.15
C LEU A 597 -14.31 -38.63 -20.99
N ARG A 598 -13.22 -38.26 -21.66
CA ARG A 598 -12.73 -36.87 -21.71
C ARG A 598 -13.79 -35.91 -22.23
N ARG A 599 -14.43 -36.23 -23.36
CA ARG A 599 -15.50 -35.40 -23.92
C ARG A 599 -16.68 -35.31 -22.95
N ARG A 600 -17.14 -36.45 -22.45
CA ARG A 600 -18.30 -36.54 -21.54
C ARG A 600 -18.11 -35.72 -20.27
N LEU A 601 -16.93 -35.75 -19.65
CA LEU A 601 -16.67 -34.98 -18.42
C LEU A 601 -16.60 -33.47 -18.70
N ALA A 602 -16.03 -33.04 -19.84
CA ALA A 602 -16.02 -31.64 -20.24
C ALA A 602 -17.45 -31.13 -20.52
N GLU A 603 -18.29 -31.94 -21.18
CA GLU A 603 -19.70 -31.62 -21.41
C GLU A 603 -20.49 -31.46 -20.11
N ARG A 604 -20.19 -32.26 -19.07
CA ARG A 604 -20.80 -32.08 -17.75
C ARG A 604 -20.43 -30.75 -17.10
N LEU A 605 -19.17 -30.30 -17.20
CA LEU A 605 -18.77 -28.98 -16.73
C LEU A 605 -19.46 -27.85 -17.52
N MET A 606 -19.56 -28.00 -18.84
CA MET A 606 -20.30 -27.04 -19.68
C MET A 606 -21.78 -26.97 -19.31
N ALA A 607 -22.41 -28.11 -19.02
CA ALA A 607 -23.80 -28.17 -18.58
C ALA A 607 -24.01 -27.48 -17.22
N LEU A 608 -23.08 -27.65 -16.27
CA LEU A 608 -23.11 -26.94 -14.98
C LEU A 608 -23.02 -25.42 -15.16
N LEU A 609 -22.04 -24.95 -15.94
CA LEU A 609 -21.90 -23.53 -16.24
C LEU A 609 -23.17 -22.97 -16.89
N ALA A 610 -23.69 -23.63 -17.92
CA ALA A 610 -24.91 -23.19 -18.61
C ALA A 610 -26.15 -23.17 -17.71
N ALA A 611 -26.23 -24.07 -16.71
CA ALA A 611 -27.37 -24.14 -15.79
C ALA A 611 -27.37 -22.99 -14.77
N VAL A 612 -26.20 -22.46 -14.41
CA VAL A 612 -26.05 -21.51 -13.29
C VAL A 612 -25.69 -20.09 -13.76
N GLU A 613 -25.02 -19.95 -14.91
CA GLU A 613 -24.47 -18.68 -15.42
C GLU A 613 -25.53 -17.59 -15.57
N THR A 614 -25.23 -16.40 -15.04
CA THR A 614 -26.01 -15.16 -15.23
C THR A 614 -25.06 -14.02 -15.57
N PRO A 615 -25.55 -12.84 -16.01
CA PRO A 615 -24.67 -11.70 -16.35
C PRO A 615 -23.74 -11.25 -15.21
N THR A 616 -24.08 -11.54 -13.96
CA THR A 616 -23.30 -11.17 -12.76
C THR A 616 -22.59 -12.36 -12.10
N TRP A 617 -22.87 -13.59 -12.53
CA TRP A 617 -22.36 -14.82 -11.93
C TRP A 617 -21.94 -15.80 -13.03
N VAL A 618 -20.67 -15.74 -13.42
CA VAL A 618 -20.12 -16.56 -14.51
C VAL A 618 -19.34 -17.72 -13.92
N TRP A 619 -20.08 -18.67 -13.33
CA TRP A 619 -19.50 -19.79 -12.58
C TRP A 619 -20.29 -21.09 -12.73
N PHE A 620 -19.62 -22.22 -12.48
CA PHE A 620 -20.14 -23.59 -12.65
C PHE A 620 -21.18 -23.97 -11.59
N GLU A 621 -21.14 -23.33 -10.43
CA GLU A 621 -21.95 -23.68 -9.27
C GLU A 621 -22.57 -22.44 -8.66
N THR A 622 -23.58 -22.61 -7.80
CA THR A 622 -24.24 -21.52 -7.07
C THR A 622 -23.42 -20.96 -5.90
N GLY A 623 -22.24 -21.54 -5.65
CA GLY A 623 -21.28 -21.12 -4.63
C GLY A 623 -19.84 -21.34 -5.09
N LEU A 624 -18.89 -20.87 -4.28
CA LEU A 624 -17.46 -21.13 -4.45
C LEU A 624 -16.95 -22.08 -3.36
N ALA A 625 -15.91 -22.86 -3.69
CA ALA A 625 -15.32 -23.82 -2.77
C ALA A 625 -13.79 -23.77 -2.85
N TYR A 626 -13.12 -24.92 -2.99
CA TYR A 626 -11.68 -25.05 -3.16
C TYR A 626 -11.32 -25.54 -4.58
N ASP A 627 -10.04 -25.41 -4.92
CA ASP A 627 -9.46 -25.65 -6.23
C ASP A 627 -10.31 -25.06 -7.38
N ASN A 628 -10.94 -23.90 -7.15
CA ASN A 628 -11.95 -23.35 -8.05
C ASN A 628 -11.42 -23.20 -9.48
N ALA A 629 -10.22 -22.62 -9.62
CA ALA A 629 -9.61 -22.36 -10.91
C ALA A 629 -9.33 -23.64 -11.74
N ARG A 630 -9.32 -24.83 -11.12
CA ARG A 630 -9.14 -26.11 -11.82
C ARG A 630 -10.29 -26.45 -12.75
N LEU A 631 -11.51 -25.99 -12.45
CA LEU A 631 -12.68 -26.16 -13.33
C LEU A 631 -12.46 -25.45 -14.67
N SER A 632 -12.02 -24.19 -14.61
CA SER A 632 -11.67 -23.41 -15.80
C SER A 632 -10.46 -23.99 -16.52
N GLN A 633 -9.41 -24.37 -15.78
CA GLN A 633 -8.20 -24.99 -16.34
C GLN A 633 -8.52 -26.28 -17.11
N ALA A 634 -9.37 -27.15 -16.56
CA ALA A 634 -9.77 -28.41 -17.19
C ALA A 634 -10.45 -28.19 -18.55
N LEU A 635 -11.33 -27.18 -18.65
CA LEU A 635 -11.94 -26.79 -19.92
C LEU A 635 -10.95 -26.20 -20.91
N LEU A 636 -9.99 -25.38 -20.44
CA LEU A 636 -8.94 -24.82 -21.31
C LEU A 636 -8.09 -25.93 -21.94
N VAL A 637 -7.50 -26.81 -21.13
CA VAL A 637 -6.62 -27.87 -21.66
C VAL A 637 -7.38 -28.89 -22.51
N THR A 638 -8.65 -29.16 -22.19
CA THR A 638 -9.49 -30.07 -22.97
C THR A 638 -9.94 -29.43 -24.28
N GLY A 639 -10.38 -28.18 -24.25
CA GLY A 639 -10.75 -27.41 -25.43
C GLY A 639 -9.60 -27.28 -26.42
N SER A 640 -8.40 -26.92 -25.94
CA SER A 640 -7.22 -26.82 -26.80
C SER A 640 -6.84 -28.15 -27.43
N ALA A 641 -6.85 -29.25 -26.67
CA ALA A 641 -6.45 -30.56 -27.19
C ALA A 641 -7.48 -31.20 -28.15
N LEU A 642 -8.77 -30.94 -27.94
CA LEU A 642 -9.84 -31.42 -28.82
C LEU A 642 -10.16 -30.45 -29.97
N ALA A 643 -9.50 -29.28 -30.01
CA ALA A 643 -9.81 -28.17 -30.91
C ALA A 643 -11.29 -27.73 -30.83
N GLU A 644 -11.83 -27.65 -29.61
CA GLU A 644 -13.21 -27.26 -29.30
C GLU A 644 -13.27 -25.82 -28.73
N PRO A 645 -13.57 -24.79 -29.57
CA PRO A 645 -13.49 -23.39 -29.15
C PRO A 645 -14.48 -23.02 -28.04
N ALA A 646 -15.62 -23.73 -27.97
CA ALA A 646 -16.64 -23.50 -26.95
C ALA A 646 -16.11 -23.76 -25.53
N TYR A 647 -15.28 -24.79 -25.37
CA TYR A 647 -14.66 -25.13 -24.08
C TYR A 647 -13.60 -24.09 -23.69
N VAL A 648 -12.78 -23.66 -24.64
CA VAL A 648 -11.77 -22.61 -24.41
C VAL A 648 -12.45 -21.30 -24.00
N ALA A 649 -13.48 -20.87 -24.72
CA ALA A 649 -14.23 -19.66 -24.40
C ALA A 649 -14.90 -19.73 -23.01
N ALA A 650 -15.40 -20.91 -22.61
CA ALA A 650 -15.95 -21.14 -21.27
C ALA A 650 -14.89 -21.09 -20.18
N GLY A 651 -13.73 -21.72 -20.41
CA GLY A 651 -12.59 -21.65 -19.50
C GLY A 651 -12.11 -20.22 -19.28
N LEU A 652 -11.90 -19.44 -20.36
CA LEU A 652 -11.42 -18.06 -20.27
C LEU A 652 -12.42 -17.14 -19.55
N ARG A 653 -13.73 -17.22 -19.87
CA ARG A 653 -14.73 -16.33 -19.26
C ARG A 653 -14.97 -16.64 -17.78
N SER A 654 -15.02 -17.92 -17.41
CA SER A 654 -15.19 -18.33 -16.01
C SER A 654 -13.95 -18.00 -15.17
N LEU A 655 -12.74 -18.18 -15.72
CA LEU A 655 -11.52 -17.79 -15.03
C LEU A 655 -11.41 -16.28 -14.84
N ARG A 656 -11.76 -15.48 -15.86
CA ARG A 656 -11.74 -14.01 -15.75
C ARG A 656 -12.68 -13.51 -14.65
N TRP A 657 -13.86 -14.10 -14.55
CA TRP A 657 -14.80 -13.81 -13.48
C TRP A 657 -14.25 -14.23 -12.11
N LEU A 658 -13.69 -15.44 -12.01
CA LEU A 658 -13.09 -15.92 -10.76
C LEU A 658 -11.95 -15.01 -10.29
N MET A 659 -11.06 -14.57 -11.18
CA MET A 659 -9.95 -13.69 -10.82
C MET A 659 -10.43 -12.33 -10.30
N ALA A 660 -11.50 -11.79 -10.89
CA ALA A 660 -12.12 -10.57 -10.38
C ALA A 660 -12.72 -10.78 -8.97
N VAL A 661 -13.37 -11.92 -8.74
CA VAL A 661 -13.92 -12.28 -7.41
C VAL A 661 -12.82 -12.52 -6.38
N GLN A 662 -11.69 -13.11 -6.78
CA GLN A 662 -10.51 -13.35 -5.95
C GLN A 662 -9.57 -12.14 -5.89
N THR A 663 -10.10 -10.92 -6.06
CA THR A 663 -9.34 -9.68 -5.88
C THR A 663 -9.86 -8.90 -4.68
N GLY A 664 -9.01 -8.72 -3.67
CA GLY A 664 -9.35 -7.99 -2.46
C GLY A 664 -9.49 -6.46 -2.68
N PRO A 665 -10.04 -5.71 -1.72
CA PRO A 665 -10.21 -4.25 -1.80
C PRO A 665 -8.89 -3.47 -1.96
N THR A 666 -7.77 -4.07 -1.55
CA THR A 666 -6.41 -3.53 -1.71
C THR A 666 -5.80 -3.86 -3.07
N GLY A 667 -6.51 -4.60 -3.92
CA GLY A 667 -6.05 -5.07 -5.22
C GLY A 667 -5.20 -6.34 -5.17
N CYS A 668 -4.96 -6.94 -3.99
CA CYS A 668 -4.21 -8.20 -3.89
C CYS A 668 -5.06 -9.41 -4.31
N PHE A 669 -4.41 -10.51 -4.70
CA PHE A 669 -5.12 -11.79 -4.82
C PHE A 669 -5.63 -12.21 -3.43
N ARG A 670 -6.87 -12.66 -3.39
CA ARG A 670 -7.57 -13.13 -2.19
C ARG A 670 -8.23 -14.47 -2.51
N PRO A 671 -7.64 -15.60 -2.05
CA PRO A 671 -8.29 -16.91 -2.12
C PRO A 671 -9.71 -16.88 -1.56
N VAL A 672 -10.58 -17.74 -2.07
CA VAL A 672 -11.93 -17.91 -1.50
C VAL A 672 -11.78 -18.42 -0.07
N GLY A 673 -12.37 -17.72 0.90
CA GLY A 673 -12.32 -18.09 2.30
C GLY A 673 -13.13 -19.35 2.58
N THR A 674 -12.53 -20.30 3.31
CA THR A 674 -13.17 -21.56 3.69
C THR A 674 -14.44 -21.40 4.51
N ALA A 675 -14.62 -20.26 5.21
CA ALA A 675 -15.82 -20.00 5.99
C ALA A 675 -17.09 -19.91 5.14
N GLY A 676 -16.97 -19.59 3.85
CA GLY A 676 -18.07 -19.54 2.88
C GLY A 676 -18.25 -20.81 2.07
N PHE A 677 -17.50 -21.89 2.34
CA PHE A 677 -17.65 -23.17 1.64
C PHE A 677 -18.99 -23.81 2.02
N GLY A 678 -20.02 -23.54 1.22
CA GLY A 678 -21.38 -24.01 1.48
C GLY A 678 -22.47 -22.99 1.17
N ASP A 679 -22.12 -21.74 0.93
CA ASP A 679 -23.07 -20.72 0.49
C ASP A 679 -23.51 -21.04 -0.95
N GLN A 680 -24.81 -21.30 -1.15
CA GLN A 680 -25.41 -21.73 -2.43
C GLN A 680 -26.35 -20.67 -3.01
N ASP A 681 -26.16 -19.41 -2.65
CA ASP A 681 -27.04 -18.29 -2.95
C ASP A 681 -26.41 -17.24 -3.87
N LYS A 682 -25.28 -17.57 -4.51
CA LYS A 682 -24.50 -16.66 -5.34
C LYS A 682 -24.01 -15.43 -4.58
N SER A 683 -23.72 -15.59 -3.28
CA SER A 683 -23.15 -14.54 -2.45
C SER A 683 -21.65 -14.33 -2.72
N PRO A 684 -21.12 -13.13 -2.41
CA PRO A 684 -19.67 -12.89 -2.40
C PRO A 684 -18.97 -13.86 -1.44
N PRO A 685 -17.75 -14.32 -1.76
CA PRO A 685 -17.03 -15.24 -0.89
C PRO A 685 -16.60 -14.57 0.41
N GLU A 686 -16.63 -15.34 1.50
CA GLU A 686 -16.02 -14.93 2.77
C GLU A 686 -14.51 -14.71 2.60
N PRO A 687 -13.89 -13.76 3.35
CA PRO A 687 -12.50 -13.39 3.14
C PRO A 687 -11.49 -14.36 3.76
N PHE A 688 -11.92 -15.29 4.63
CA PHE A 688 -11.05 -16.21 5.38
C PHE A 688 -11.76 -17.55 5.65
N ASP A 689 -11.06 -18.65 5.95
CA ASP A 689 -9.61 -18.79 5.90
C ASP A 689 -9.11 -18.97 4.46
N GLN A 690 -7.99 -18.36 4.12
CA GLN A 690 -7.43 -18.42 2.77
C GLN A 690 -6.41 -19.57 2.68
N GLN A 691 -6.48 -20.40 1.64
CA GLN A 691 -5.66 -21.60 1.53
C GLN A 691 -4.66 -21.55 0.35
N PRO A 692 -3.42 -22.06 0.52
CA PRO A 692 -2.39 -22.17 -0.52
C PRO A 692 -2.84 -22.84 -1.82
N VAL A 693 -3.68 -23.86 -1.72
CA VAL A 693 -4.13 -24.65 -2.88
C VAL A 693 -4.88 -23.80 -3.91
N GLU A 694 -5.67 -22.81 -3.46
CA GLU A 694 -6.36 -21.87 -4.34
C GLU A 694 -5.38 -21.01 -5.14
N ALA A 695 -4.30 -20.53 -4.50
CA ALA A 695 -3.28 -19.73 -5.18
C ALA A 695 -2.55 -20.56 -6.23
N ALA A 696 -2.15 -21.80 -5.91
CA ALA A 696 -1.53 -22.72 -6.86
C ALA A 696 -2.45 -23.06 -8.05
N ALA A 697 -3.76 -23.22 -7.80
CA ALA A 697 -4.75 -23.43 -8.84
C ALA A 697 -4.92 -22.21 -9.75
N ALA A 698 -5.00 -21.01 -9.18
CA ALA A 698 -5.14 -19.76 -9.92
C ALA A 698 -3.92 -19.51 -10.82
N ILE A 699 -2.70 -19.72 -10.30
CA ILE A 699 -1.46 -19.61 -11.09
C ILE A 699 -1.54 -20.52 -12.31
N ALA A 700 -1.71 -21.83 -12.10
CA ALA A 700 -1.71 -22.81 -13.19
C ALA A 700 -2.82 -22.56 -14.22
N ALA A 701 -4.02 -22.15 -13.78
CA ALA A 701 -5.12 -21.82 -14.68
C ALA A 701 -4.81 -20.57 -15.53
N CYS A 702 -4.24 -19.53 -14.93
CA CYS A 702 -3.81 -18.32 -15.65
C CYS A 702 -2.71 -18.63 -16.66
N VAL A 703 -1.74 -19.49 -16.31
CA VAL A 703 -0.72 -19.95 -17.26
C VAL A 703 -1.36 -20.69 -18.45
N CYS A 704 -2.30 -21.60 -18.19
CA CYS A 704 -3.05 -22.26 -19.26
C CYS A 704 -3.86 -21.28 -20.12
N ALA A 705 -4.45 -20.25 -19.52
CA ALA A 705 -5.21 -19.22 -20.23
C ALA A 705 -4.31 -18.39 -21.14
N PHE A 706 -3.13 -17.98 -20.65
CA PHE A 706 -2.12 -17.31 -21.46
C PHE A 706 -1.71 -18.14 -22.69
N HIS A 707 -1.52 -19.45 -22.54
CA HIS A 707 -1.23 -20.32 -23.69
C HIS A 707 -2.39 -20.46 -24.67
N ALA A 708 -3.63 -20.25 -24.21
CA ALA A 708 -4.83 -20.40 -25.03
C ALA A 708 -5.13 -19.16 -25.90
N ASP A 709 -4.94 -17.95 -25.37
CA ASP A 709 -5.29 -16.70 -26.09
C ASP A 709 -4.14 -15.68 -26.23
N GLY A 710 -3.02 -15.87 -25.54
CA GLY A 710 -1.86 -14.98 -25.56
C GLY A 710 -2.04 -13.65 -24.83
N ASP A 711 -3.12 -13.47 -24.07
CA ASP A 711 -3.37 -12.23 -23.32
C ASP A 711 -2.41 -12.13 -22.12
N GLY A 712 -1.48 -11.17 -22.19
CA GLY A 712 -0.48 -10.93 -21.14
C GLY A 712 -1.09 -10.56 -19.78
N ALA A 713 -2.36 -10.16 -19.71
CA ALA A 713 -3.06 -9.95 -18.44
C ALA A 713 -3.07 -11.21 -17.57
N TRP A 714 -3.15 -12.40 -18.17
CA TRP A 714 -3.11 -13.67 -17.44
C TRP A 714 -1.78 -13.88 -16.70
N LEU A 715 -0.67 -13.40 -17.24
CA LEU A 715 0.62 -13.46 -16.56
C LEU A 715 0.64 -12.55 -15.32
N ALA A 716 0.04 -11.35 -15.43
CA ALA A 716 -0.09 -10.45 -14.30
C ALA A 716 -0.97 -11.06 -13.20
N GLU A 717 -2.06 -11.74 -13.57
CA GLU A 717 -2.91 -12.50 -12.65
C GLU A 717 -2.15 -13.64 -11.95
N ALA A 718 -1.36 -14.42 -12.71
CA ALA A 718 -0.54 -15.50 -12.16
C ALA A 718 0.51 -14.98 -11.17
N HIS A 719 1.22 -13.90 -11.50
CA HIS A 719 2.16 -13.26 -10.60
C HIS A 719 1.47 -12.67 -9.36
N ARG A 720 0.26 -12.11 -9.50
CA ARG A 720 -0.53 -11.60 -8.38
C ARG A 720 -0.96 -12.71 -7.42
N ALA A 721 -1.37 -13.86 -7.95
CA ALA A 721 -1.68 -15.04 -7.16
C ALA A 721 -0.44 -15.60 -6.44
N PHE A 722 0.72 -15.62 -7.10
CA PHE A 722 1.96 -16.05 -6.45
C PHE A 722 2.44 -15.07 -5.37
N ALA A 723 2.27 -13.77 -5.58
CA ALA A 723 2.65 -12.73 -4.63
C ALA A 723 1.91 -12.88 -3.27
N TRP A 724 0.75 -13.54 -3.24
CA TRP A 724 0.02 -13.87 -2.02
C TRP A 724 0.86 -14.70 -1.03
N PHE A 725 1.64 -15.67 -1.52
CA PHE A 725 2.56 -16.46 -0.70
C PHE A 725 3.63 -15.59 -0.02
N LEU A 726 4.10 -14.56 -0.72
CA LEU A 726 5.19 -13.68 -0.30
C LEU A 726 4.72 -12.52 0.60
N GLY A 727 3.43 -12.48 0.93
CA GLY A 727 2.86 -11.45 1.79
C GLY A 727 2.08 -10.36 1.07
N HIS A 728 1.90 -10.41 -0.25
CA HIS A 728 0.93 -9.54 -0.93
C HIS A 728 -0.49 -10.11 -0.76
N ASN A 729 -0.94 -10.14 0.48
CA ASN A 729 -2.22 -10.69 0.92
C ASN A 729 -2.88 -9.76 1.95
N ASP A 730 -4.09 -10.11 2.41
CA ASP A 730 -4.90 -9.24 3.28
C ASP A 730 -4.25 -8.83 4.60
N LEU A 731 -3.25 -9.58 5.08
CA LEU A 731 -2.57 -9.31 6.35
C LEU A 731 -1.13 -8.81 6.19
N ALA A 732 -0.62 -8.71 4.97
CA ALA A 732 0.78 -8.42 4.72
C ALA A 732 1.76 -9.40 5.43
N ILE A 733 1.39 -10.68 5.49
CA ILE A 733 2.17 -11.74 6.16
C ILE A 733 2.70 -12.72 5.12
N SER A 734 4.02 -12.90 5.04
CA SER A 734 4.60 -13.99 4.24
C SER A 734 4.17 -15.33 4.82
N LEU A 735 3.66 -16.21 3.96
CA LEU A 735 3.31 -17.58 4.33
C LEU A 735 4.48 -18.53 4.09
N VAL A 736 5.55 -18.08 3.43
CA VAL A 736 6.66 -18.95 3.04
C VAL A 736 7.97 -18.54 3.69
N ASP A 737 8.78 -19.54 3.97
CA ASP A 737 10.22 -19.38 4.18
C ASP A 737 10.95 -19.91 2.93
N VAL A 738 11.46 -18.99 2.13
CA VAL A 738 12.13 -19.30 0.86
C VAL A 738 13.44 -20.07 1.04
N ALA A 739 14.07 -19.99 2.22
CA ALA A 739 15.32 -20.69 2.46
C ALA A 739 15.11 -22.20 2.64
N THR A 740 13.98 -22.58 3.24
CA THR A 740 13.63 -23.99 3.51
C THR A 740 12.60 -24.55 2.54
N GLY A 741 11.88 -23.67 1.84
CA GLY A 741 10.72 -24.00 1.01
C GLY A 741 9.44 -24.22 1.80
N SER A 742 9.46 -24.02 3.13
CA SER A 742 8.29 -24.29 3.96
C SER A 742 7.18 -23.26 3.73
N CYS A 743 5.91 -23.68 3.83
CA CYS A 743 4.74 -22.84 3.62
C CYS A 743 3.71 -23.07 4.73
N CYS A 744 3.14 -21.99 5.25
CA CYS A 744 2.03 -21.99 6.19
C CYS A 744 0.75 -22.50 5.53
N ASP A 745 -0.08 -23.22 6.28
CA ASP A 745 -1.31 -23.88 5.81
C ASP A 745 -2.41 -22.92 5.38
N GLY A 746 -2.27 -21.63 5.68
CA GLY A 746 -3.20 -20.61 5.23
C GLY A 746 -3.14 -19.32 6.03
N LEU A 747 -4.08 -18.44 5.73
CA LEU A 747 -4.27 -17.16 6.39
C LEU A 747 -5.60 -17.17 7.15
N HIS A 748 -5.54 -16.95 8.46
CA HIS A 748 -6.70 -16.77 9.33
C HIS A 748 -7.04 -15.29 9.51
N PRO A 749 -8.19 -14.94 10.11
CA PRO A 749 -8.43 -13.57 10.55
C PRO A 749 -7.32 -13.09 11.51
N GLY A 750 -6.49 -12.16 11.02
CA GLY A 750 -5.45 -11.49 11.81
C GLY A 750 -4.16 -12.28 12.09
N ARG A 751 -3.96 -13.49 11.54
CA ARG A 751 -2.70 -14.25 11.66
C ARG A 751 -2.50 -15.25 10.52
N ALA A 752 -1.26 -15.71 10.31
CA ALA A 752 -1.02 -16.94 9.54
C ALA A 752 -1.40 -18.19 10.36
N ASN A 753 -1.76 -19.27 9.67
CA ASN A 753 -1.76 -20.60 10.26
C ASN A 753 -0.30 -21.08 10.34
N GLU A 754 0.22 -21.23 11.56
CA GLU A 754 1.63 -21.56 11.78
C GLU A 754 2.00 -22.98 11.34
N ASN A 755 1.03 -23.88 11.15
CA ASN A 755 1.26 -25.23 10.66
C ASN A 755 1.72 -25.22 9.19
N ARG A 756 2.61 -26.16 8.83
CA ARG A 756 3.24 -26.25 7.51
C ARG A 756 3.12 -27.66 6.93
N GLY A 757 1.89 -28.08 6.66
CA GLY A 757 1.55 -29.40 6.13
C GLY A 757 1.99 -29.63 4.69
N ALA A 758 1.65 -30.81 4.16
CA ALA A 758 2.04 -31.22 2.81
C ALA A 758 1.37 -30.39 1.71
N GLU A 759 0.06 -30.12 1.84
CA GLU A 759 -0.68 -29.36 0.83
C GLU A 759 -0.06 -27.97 0.59
N SER A 760 0.33 -27.27 1.65
CA SER A 760 0.86 -25.91 1.58
C SER A 760 2.23 -25.84 0.95
N VAL A 761 3.17 -26.71 1.37
CA VAL A 761 4.51 -26.78 0.75
C VAL A 761 4.43 -27.17 -0.73
N LEU A 762 3.59 -28.15 -1.08
CA LEU A 762 3.41 -28.58 -2.47
C LEU A 762 2.75 -27.49 -3.33
N ALA A 763 1.75 -26.78 -2.79
CA ALA A 763 1.09 -25.68 -3.49
C ALA A 763 2.08 -24.55 -3.82
N PHE A 764 2.89 -24.14 -2.84
CA PHE A 764 3.92 -23.11 -3.04
C PHE A 764 4.94 -23.52 -4.11
N LEU A 765 5.55 -24.70 -3.96
CA LEU A 765 6.59 -25.16 -4.87
C LEU A 765 6.07 -25.38 -6.29
N THR A 766 4.84 -25.89 -6.43
CA THR A 766 4.21 -26.08 -7.75
C THR A 766 3.92 -24.74 -8.41
N GLY A 767 3.39 -23.76 -7.65
CA GLY A 767 3.15 -22.41 -8.18
C GLY A 767 4.44 -21.71 -8.62
N LEU A 768 5.52 -21.90 -7.86
CA LEU A 768 6.85 -21.41 -8.22
C LEU A 768 7.37 -22.05 -9.52
N ALA A 769 7.30 -23.37 -9.62
CA ALA A 769 7.75 -24.11 -10.81
C ALA A 769 6.99 -23.67 -12.09
N GLU A 770 5.68 -23.46 -12.01
CA GLU A 770 4.89 -22.99 -13.17
C GLU A 770 5.31 -21.61 -13.67
N LEU A 771 5.60 -20.67 -12.75
CA LEU A 771 6.09 -19.35 -13.14
C LEU A 771 7.53 -19.38 -13.68
N ARG A 772 8.39 -20.23 -13.11
CA ARG A 772 9.76 -20.42 -13.59
C ARG A 772 9.79 -21.03 -14.99
N ARG A 773 8.93 -22.02 -15.26
CA ARG A 773 8.72 -22.58 -16.59
C ARG A 773 8.38 -21.50 -17.62
N LEU A 774 7.45 -20.60 -17.30
CA LEU A 774 7.09 -19.49 -18.17
C LEU A 774 8.24 -18.50 -18.42
N ALA A 775 9.03 -18.20 -17.40
CA ALA A 775 10.22 -17.35 -17.55
C ALA A 775 11.24 -17.99 -18.51
N HIS A 776 11.51 -19.29 -18.31
CA HIS A 776 12.40 -20.06 -19.16
C HIS A 776 11.94 -20.12 -20.62
N GLU A 777 10.65 -20.36 -20.88
CA GLU A 777 10.08 -20.40 -22.22
C GLU A 777 10.24 -19.08 -22.99
N ARG A 778 10.17 -17.95 -22.28
CA ARG A 778 10.33 -16.61 -22.86
C ARG A 778 11.78 -16.26 -23.16
N ASP A 779 12.72 -16.66 -22.31
CA ASP A 779 14.15 -16.41 -22.50
C ASP A 779 14.72 -17.21 -23.69
N VAL A 780 14.23 -18.43 -23.90
CA VAL A 780 14.70 -19.32 -24.97
C VAL A 780 14.06 -18.97 -26.33
N HIS A 781 12.86 -18.37 -26.36
CA HIS A 781 12.12 -18.08 -27.59
C HIS A 781 11.42 -16.70 -27.60
N PRO A 782 12.15 -15.58 -27.66
CA PRO A 782 11.59 -14.23 -27.53
C PRO A 782 10.63 -13.82 -28.67
N ASP A 783 10.74 -14.42 -29.86
CA ASP A 783 9.97 -14.04 -31.07
C ASP A 783 8.87 -15.05 -31.46
N ARG A 784 8.59 -16.08 -30.65
CA ARG A 784 7.53 -17.07 -30.97
C ARG A 784 6.20 -16.66 -30.32
N PRO A 785 5.08 -16.66 -31.06
CA PRO A 785 3.76 -16.60 -30.43
C PRO A 785 3.57 -17.81 -29.50
N PRO A 786 2.78 -17.69 -28.42
CA PRO A 786 2.59 -18.76 -27.44
C PRO A 786 2.15 -20.04 -28.15
N ARG A 787 3.03 -21.05 -28.17
CA ARG A 787 2.67 -22.37 -28.64
C ARG A 787 1.79 -23.00 -27.56
N ALA A 788 0.55 -23.32 -27.88
CA ALA A 788 -0.11 -24.46 -27.25
C ALA A 788 0.89 -25.62 -27.33
N ALA A 789 1.26 -26.21 -26.19
CA ALA A 789 2.24 -27.28 -26.11
C ALA A 789 1.85 -28.40 -27.10
N LEU A 790 2.50 -28.38 -28.26
CA LEU A 790 2.36 -29.34 -29.35
C LEU A 790 3.72 -30.01 -29.50
N HIS A 791 3.74 -31.28 -29.10
CA HIS A 791 4.67 -32.33 -29.51
C HIS A 791 6.16 -32.19 -29.17
N LEU A 792 6.59 -33.08 -28.27
CA LEU A 792 7.85 -33.81 -28.42
C LEU A 792 7.54 -35.33 -28.41
N ALA A 793 7.42 -35.92 -29.60
CA ALA A 793 7.89 -37.27 -29.95
C ALA A 793 7.41 -37.66 -31.36
N ALA A 794 8.19 -37.27 -32.37
CA ALA A 794 8.29 -37.99 -33.64
C ALA A 794 9.75 -37.92 -34.10
N ASN A 795 10.56 -38.81 -33.53
CA ASN A 795 11.65 -39.52 -34.17
C ASN A 795 11.95 -40.79 -33.35
#